data_AF-A0A8T2B4L1-F1
#
_entry.id   AF-A0A8T2B4L1-F1
#
_cell.length_a   1.000
_cell.length_b   1.000
_cell.length_c   1.000
_cell.angle_alpha   90.00
_cell.angle_beta   90.00
_cell.angle_gamma   90.00
#
_symmetry.space_group_name_H-M   'P 1'
#
loop_
_entity.id
_entity.type
_entity.pdbx_description
1 polymer ?
#
loop_
_entity_poly.entity_id
_entity_poly.type
_entity_poly.pdbx_seq_one_letter_code
_entity_poly.pdbx_strand_id
1 'polypeptide(L)'
;MRQPPGFEDPEKPDYVCLLHKAIYGLKQAPRAWFDKFSSYLVEFGFICSTGDPSLFIYQEQQSVMLLLMYVDDMVLTGNDSSLISKLLSKLNEKFMMKDMGPLKYFLGIQAQFTPKGLFLNQEKYATDLLINAGMLDCAPMPTPLPVQIDRMPHQDELFQEPTYFRSLAGKLQYLTLTRPDIQFAVNFICQKMHSPSVSDFNLLKRILRYLKGTLTMGVSLSSETDSVLRAYCDSDHAGCKETRRSTGGFCTFLGSNIISWSAKRQESVARSSTEAEYRTLSDTAAEMSWITAVLKQIGLPQKKTPEVYCDNLAAVFLSANPVLHTRSKHFATHFHFAREMVAMGTLIVKHIPAHLQIADIFTKPLPQASFLSLRFKLGVDYPPTSSLRGDVKASSSVQNREAHQEPKLQSKATPTVTMTTNSHHRRVKTIFPELKKNIEAFQNSVLGNNDESTLAEMGIEKSIFVSPKTFHLTVVMLKLENNESVVKAQNILKSISSNVRQALKDRPVFIRLRGLECMNGSLDKTRVLYVPVEEVGHEGRLLNACHVIIDAFENAGFAGKDAKSRLKLHATVMNASYRKDKSKKMDTFDAREIHNEFENKDWGTYLIREAHISQRYNYDPNGYFHCCASLPFPLK
;
A
#
# COMPACT_ATOMS: atom_id res chain seq x y z
N MET A 1 -15.22 29.46 -28.67
CA MET A 1 -15.61 29.69 -27.26
C MET A 1 -16.79 30.65 -27.26
N ARG A 2 -17.75 30.49 -26.33
CA ARG A 2 -18.93 31.38 -26.20
C ARG A 2 -18.95 31.93 -24.78
N GLN A 3 -19.62 33.05 -24.58
CA GLN A 3 -19.82 33.60 -23.23
C GLN A 3 -20.66 32.61 -22.39
N PRO A 4 -20.35 32.46 -21.09
CA PRO A 4 -21.12 31.58 -20.23
C PRO A 4 -22.54 32.14 -20.05
N PRO A 5 -23.56 31.26 -19.94
CA PRO A 5 -24.94 31.69 -19.75
C PRO A 5 -25.10 32.65 -18.56
N GLY A 6 -25.76 33.78 -18.78
CA GLY A 6 -25.98 34.81 -17.74
C GLY A 6 -24.86 35.85 -17.59
N PHE A 7 -23.79 35.73 -18.39
CA PHE A 7 -22.72 36.75 -18.52
C PHE A 7 -22.62 37.27 -19.96
N GLU A 8 -23.67 37.12 -20.76
CA GLU A 8 -23.71 37.63 -22.13
C GLU A 8 -23.70 39.17 -22.15
N ASP A 9 -22.70 39.76 -22.80
CA ASP A 9 -22.61 41.19 -23.07
C ASP A 9 -23.24 41.52 -24.43
N PRO A 10 -24.39 42.21 -24.47
CA PRO A 10 -25.06 42.56 -25.72
C PRO A 10 -24.26 43.52 -26.61
N GLU A 11 -23.38 44.35 -26.01
CA GLU A 11 -22.54 45.29 -26.74
C GLU A 11 -21.30 44.62 -27.32
N LYS A 12 -20.91 43.45 -26.79
CA LYS A 12 -19.71 42.71 -27.18
C LYS A 12 -20.00 41.21 -27.35
N PRO A 13 -20.84 40.81 -28.31
CA PRO A 13 -21.31 39.42 -28.44
C PRO A 13 -20.19 38.42 -28.75
N ASP A 14 -19.12 38.86 -29.42
CA ASP A 14 -18.00 38.02 -29.84
C ASP A 14 -16.89 37.88 -28.77
N TYR A 15 -17.01 38.57 -27.64
CA TYR A 15 -16.01 38.49 -26.58
C TYR A 15 -16.13 37.17 -25.83
N VAL A 16 -15.05 36.77 -25.15
CA VAL A 16 -15.01 35.57 -24.31
C VAL A 16 -14.46 35.91 -22.94
N CYS A 17 -14.96 35.25 -21.90
CA CYS A 17 -14.50 35.48 -20.53
C CYS A 17 -13.15 34.79 -20.29
N LEU A 18 -12.16 35.55 -19.81
CA LEU A 18 -10.91 34.98 -19.31
C LEU A 18 -11.13 34.42 -17.90
N LEU A 19 -10.87 33.12 -17.73
CA LEU A 19 -11.01 32.47 -16.44
C LEU A 19 -9.75 32.69 -15.57
N HIS A 20 -9.91 33.41 -14.46
CA HIS A 20 -8.82 33.68 -13.52
C HIS A 20 -8.64 32.63 -12.41
N LYS A 21 -9.68 31.85 -12.10
CA LYS A 21 -9.69 30.81 -11.05
C LYS A 21 -10.34 29.53 -11.56
N ALA A 22 -9.93 28.38 -11.06
CA ALA A 22 -10.58 27.12 -11.39
C ALA A 22 -12.05 27.11 -10.94
N ILE A 23 -12.92 26.57 -11.78
CA ILE A 23 -14.35 26.38 -11.52
C ILE A 23 -14.74 24.91 -11.72
N TYR A 24 -15.87 24.51 -11.15
CA TYR A 24 -16.42 23.17 -11.35
C TYR A 24 -16.60 22.84 -12.84
N GLY A 25 -16.42 21.57 -13.18
CA GLY A 25 -16.53 21.05 -14.55
C GLY A 25 -15.22 21.12 -15.36
N LEU A 26 -14.21 21.86 -14.90
CA LEU A 26 -12.89 21.84 -15.54
C LEU A 26 -12.10 20.59 -15.13
N LYS A 27 -11.43 19.98 -16.09
CA LYS A 27 -10.55 18.81 -15.88
C LYS A 27 -9.48 19.05 -14.81
N GLN A 28 -8.94 20.26 -14.75
CA GLN A 28 -7.89 20.67 -13.81
C GLN A 28 -8.40 21.17 -12.46
N ALA A 29 -9.70 21.45 -12.31
CA ALA A 29 -10.23 22.08 -11.10
C ALA A 29 -10.06 21.23 -9.83
N PRO A 30 -10.32 19.90 -9.83
CA PRO A 30 -10.11 19.08 -8.64
C PRO A 30 -8.66 19.10 -8.16
N ARG A 31 -7.71 19.09 -9.10
CA ARG A 31 -6.28 19.17 -8.78
C ARG A 31 -5.89 20.53 -8.23
N ALA A 32 -6.33 21.62 -8.86
CA ALA A 32 -6.05 22.97 -8.37
C ALA A 32 -6.64 23.20 -6.96
N TRP A 33 -7.83 22.67 -6.71
CA TRP A 33 -8.44 22.66 -5.38
C TRP A 33 -7.61 21.87 -4.37
N PHE A 34 -7.25 20.63 -4.70
CA PHE A 34 -6.41 19.78 -3.86
C PHE A 34 -5.08 20.46 -3.53
N ASP A 35 -4.37 20.98 -4.53
CA ASP A 35 -3.07 21.64 -4.35
C ASP A 35 -3.20 22.88 -3.44
N LYS A 36 -4.27 23.67 -3.60
CA LYS A 36 -4.51 24.86 -2.78
C LYS A 36 -4.83 24.50 -1.33
N PHE A 37 -5.70 23.51 -1.12
CA PHE A 37 -6.15 23.11 0.21
C PHE A 37 -5.03 22.39 0.97
N SER A 38 -4.37 21.43 0.33
CA SER A 38 -3.24 20.69 0.90
C SER A 38 -2.08 21.61 1.31
N SER A 39 -1.74 22.61 0.48
CA SER A 39 -0.70 23.59 0.83
C SER A 39 -1.05 24.35 2.12
N TYR A 40 -2.32 24.74 2.29
CA TYR A 40 -2.77 25.43 3.49
C TYR A 40 -2.75 24.53 4.74
N LEU A 41 -3.13 23.25 4.61
CA LEU A 41 -3.00 22.28 5.70
C LEU A 41 -1.55 22.08 6.12
N VAL A 42 -0.63 21.99 5.15
CA VAL A 42 0.81 21.86 5.42
C VAL A 42 1.35 23.11 6.11
N GLU A 43 0.94 24.31 5.70
CA GLU A 43 1.27 25.57 6.38
C GLU A 43 0.77 25.59 7.83
N PHE A 44 -0.39 24.98 8.11
CA PHE A 44 -0.91 24.83 9.47
C PHE A 44 -0.11 23.82 10.31
N GLY A 45 0.63 22.91 9.66
CA GLY A 45 1.47 21.90 10.32
C GLY A 45 1.05 20.45 10.07
N PHE A 46 0.10 20.19 9.16
CA PHE A 46 -0.22 18.83 8.76
C PHE A 46 0.87 18.22 7.88
N ILE A 47 0.99 16.90 7.97
CA ILE A 47 1.82 16.07 7.08
C ILE A 47 0.89 15.20 6.24
N CYS A 48 1.08 15.24 4.92
CA CYS A 48 0.37 14.34 4.01
C CYS A 48 0.93 12.91 4.14
N SER A 49 0.04 11.93 4.31
CA SER A 49 0.44 10.53 4.40
C SER A 49 1.06 10.06 3.08
N THR A 50 2.19 9.37 3.19
CA THR A 50 2.83 8.72 2.04
C THR A 50 2.11 7.45 1.60
N GLY A 51 1.29 6.87 2.47
CA GLY A 51 0.48 5.67 2.19
C GLY A 51 -0.86 6.00 1.54
N ASP A 52 -1.41 7.17 1.85
CA ASP A 52 -2.65 7.69 1.27
C ASP A 52 -2.58 9.23 1.11
N PRO A 53 -2.41 9.76 -0.11
CA PRO A 53 -2.32 11.20 -0.35
C PRO A 53 -3.55 12.02 0.06
N SER A 54 -4.70 11.37 0.27
CA SER A 54 -5.92 12.01 0.77
C SER A 54 -5.97 12.14 2.29
N LEU A 55 -5.05 11.49 3.02
CA LEU A 55 -4.98 11.54 4.48
C LEU A 55 -3.91 12.53 4.95
N PHE A 56 -4.34 13.50 5.75
CA PHE A 56 -3.49 14.49 6.41
C PHE A 56 -3.46 14.23 7.91
N ILE A 57 -2.26 14.26 8.48
CA ILE A 57 -2.01 13.94 9.88
C ILE A 57 -1.32 15.13 10.54
N TYR A 58 -1.91 15.62 11.62
CA TYR A 58 -1.31 16.62 12.50
C TYR A 58 -0.97 15.96 13.83
N GLN A 59 0.26 16.14 14.29
CA GLN A 59 0.71 15.66 15.60
C GLN A 59 1.51 16.75 16.31
N GLU A 60 1.01 17.21 17.46
CA GLU A 60 1.70 18.11 18.36
C GLU A 60 1.59 17.57 19.79
N GLN A 61 2.72 17.19 20.39
CA GLN A 61 2.77 16.57 21.72
C GLN A 61 1.87 15.31 21.83
N GLN A 62 0.75 15.41 22.55
CA GLN A 62 -0.26 14.36 22.69
C GLN A 62 -1.50 14.60 21.82
N SER A 63 -1.61 15.76 21.17
CA SER A 63 -2.75 16.11 20.32
C SER A 63 -2.53 15.58 18.91
N VAL A 64 -3.52 14.85 18.40
CA VAL A 64 -3.55 14.24 17.07
C VAL A 64 -4.82 14.70 16.36
N MET A 65 -4.68 15.16 15.12
CA MET A 65 -5.81 15.33 14.21
C MET A 65 -5.56 14.57 12.91
N LEU A 66 -6.63 13.96 12.40
CA LEU A 66 -6.67 13.26 11.14
C LEU A 66 -7.71 13.94 10.27
N LEU A 67 -7.30 14.39 9.09
CA LEU A 67 -8.18 14.95 8.09
C LEU A 67 -8.11 14.08 6.83
N LEU A 68 -9.23 13.47 6.48
CA LEU A 68 -9.40 12.74 5.23
C LEU A 68 -10.13 13.65 4.24
N MET A 69 -9.57 13.80 3.03
CA MET A 69 -10.12 14.65 1.99
C MET A 69 -10.48 13.85 0.74
N TYR A 70 -11.74 13.95 0.32
CA TYR A 70 -12.23 13.41 -0.94
C TYR A 70 -12.87 14.53 -1.76
N VAL A 71 -12.11 15.06 -2.72
CA VAL A 71 -12.53 16.22 -3.53
C VAL A 71 -12.89 17.40 -2.61
N ASP A 72 -14.18 17.72 -2.48
CA ASP A 72 -14.75 18.79 -1.68
C ASP A 72 -15.31 18.31 -0.32
N ASP A 73 -15.49 17.00 -0.14
CA ASP A 73 -15.93 16.40 1.12
C ASP A 73 -14.74 16.08 2.04
N MET A 74 -14.87 16.40 3.33
CA MET A 74 -13.81 16.19 4.32
C MET A 74 -14.35 15.54 5.59
N VAL A 75 -13.55 14.63 6.17
CA VAL A 75 -13.76 14.11 7.53
C VAL A 75 -12.59 14.54 8.38
N LEU A 76 -12.89 15.23 9.48
CA LEU A 76 -11.91 15.64 10.48
C LEU A 76 -12.21 14.90 11.79
N THR A 77 -11.20 14.31 12.39
CA THR A 77 -11.27 13.73 13.73
C THR A 77 -9.98 14.02 14.50
N GLY A 78 -10.03 13.91 15.82
CA GLY A 78 -8.89 14.16 16.69
C GLY A 78 -9.26 14.01 18.15
N ASN A 79 -8.25 14.05 19.02
CA ASN A 79 -8.43 13.88 20.47
C ASN A 79 -8.46 15.21 21.26
N ASP A 80 -8.26 16.35 20.58
CA ASP A 80 -8.26 17.68 21.17
C ASP A 80 -9.30 18.57 20.48
N SER A 81 -10.42 18.80 21.16
CA SER A 81 -11.52 19.61 20.62
C SER A 81 -11.15 21.07 20.41
N SER A 82 -10.26 21.62 21.24
CA SER A 82 -9.83 23.02 21.14
C SER A 82 -9.00 23.24 19.87
N LEU A 83 -8.12 22.29 19.57
CA LEU A 83 -7.30 22.30 18.37
C LEU A 83 -8.13 22.12 17.10
N ILE A 84 -9.13 21.23 17.13
CA ILE A 84 -10.12 21.07 16.05
C ILE A 84 -10.86 22.39 15.80
N SER A 85 -11.38 23.03 16.85
CA SER A 85 -12.08 24.32 16.70
C SER A 85 -11.17 25.43 16.15
N LYS A 86 -9.90 25.46 16.58
CA LYS A 86 -8.90 26.40 16.04
C LYS A 86 -8.66 26.17 14.55
N LEU A 87 -8.50 24.92 14.12
CA LEU A 87 -8.34 24.57 12.71
C LEU A 87 -9.59 24.97 11.90
N LEU A 88 -10.79 24.62 12.36
CA LEU A 88 -12.04 24.96 11.69
C LEU A 88 -12.21 26.49 11.54
N SER A 89 -11.89 27.27 12.57
CA SER A 89 -11.91 28.74 12.48
C SER A 89 -10.96 29.25 11.39
N LYS A 90 -9.72 28.75 11.38
CA LYS A 90 -8.69 29.15 10.40
C LYS A 90 -9.06 28.76 8.97
N LEU A 91 -9.62 27.57 8.82
CA LEU A 91 -10.14 27.07 7.57
C LEU A 91 -11.31 27.92 7.05
N ASN A 92 -12.25 28.32 7.91
CA ASN A 92 -13.39 29.19 7.54
C ASN A 92 -12.97 30.64 7.21
N GLU A 93 -11.87 31.14 7.78
CA GLU A 93 -11.29 32.42 7.38
C GLU A 93 -10.79 32.40 5.92
N LYS A 94 -10.30 31.24 5.45
CA LYS A 94 -9.63 31.10 4.15
C LYS A 94 -10.53 30.53 3.06
N PHE A 95 -11.40 29.61 3.43
CA PHE A 95 -12.25 28.84 2.53
C PHE A 95 -13.71 28.97 2.98
N MET A 96 -14.61 29.17 2.02
CA MET A 96 -16.05 29.13 2.25
C MET A 96 -16.45 27.67 2.48
N MET A 97 -16.44 27.22 3.73
CA MET A 97 -16.79 25.86 4.10
C MET A 97 -17.93 25.83 5.11
N LYS A 98 -18.66 24.72 5.11
CA LYS A 98 -19.77 24.48 6.02
C LYS A 98 -19.41 23.33 6.94
N ASP A 99 -19.38 23.60 8.24
CA ASP A 99 -19.33 22.55 9.24
C ASP A 99 -20.69 21.86 9.34
N MET A 100 -20.69 20.55 9.12
CA MET A 100 -21.89 19.70 9.17
C MET A 100 -22.09 19.06 10.56
N GLY A 101 -21.20 19.36 11.51
CA GLY A 101 -21.21 18.82 12.86
C GLY A 101 -20.75 17.35 12.90
N PRO A 102 -21.25 16.55 13.86
CA PRO A 102 -20.89 15.14 13.97
C PRO A 102 -21.15 14.38 12.67
N LEU A 103 -20.23 13.47 12.34
CA LEU A 103 -20.30 12.64 11.13
C LEU A 103 -21.61 11.84 11.09
N LYS A 104 -22.49 12.15 10.14
CA LYS A 104 -23.73 11.40 9.86
C LYS A 104 -23.71 10.73 8.50
N TYR A 105 -23.14 11.42 7.51
CA TYR A 105 -23.02 10.95 6.13
C TYR A 105 -21.67 11.38 5.57
N PHE A 106 -21.00 10.48 4.88
CA PHE A 106 -19.80 10.78 4.08
C PHE A 106 -19.72 9.82 2.91
N LEU A 107 -19.60 10.36 1.69
CA LEU A 107 -19.57 9.58 0.44
C LEU A 107 -20.70 8.54 0.36
N GLY A 108 -21.93 8.92 0.70
CA GLY A 108 -23.09 8.02 0.67
C GLY A 108 -23.09 6.91 1.72
N ILE A 109 -22.13 6.88 2.65
CA ILE A 109 -22.11 6.00 3.82
C ILE A 109 -22.72 6.75 5.01
N GLN A 110 -23.68 6.11 5.68
CA GLN A 110 -24.26 6.58 6.93
C GLN A 110 -23.42 6.12 8.11
N ALA A 111 -23.12 7.06 9.01
CA ALA A 111 -22.44 6.82 10.26
C ALA A 111 -23.42 7.04 11.43
N GLN A 112 -23.59 6.01 12.25
CA GLN A 112 -24.43 6.05 13.45
C GLN A 112 -23.58 5.72 14.67
N PHE A 113 -23.32 6.74 15.50
CA PHE A 113 -22.60 6.56 16.75
C PHE A 113 -23.53 5.99 17.82
N THR A 114 -23.04 4.98 18.54
CA THR A 114 -23.70 4.34 19.68
C THR A 114 -22.74 4.30 20.87
N PRO A 115 -23.23 4.08 22.10
CA PRO A 115 -22.35 3.88 23.25
C PRO A 115 -21.36 2.71 23.08
N LYS A 116 -21.72 1.71 22.26
CA LYS A 116 -20.92 0.52 21.99
C LYS A 116 -19.94 0.68 20.83
N GLY A 117 -19.97 1.82 20.12
CA GLY A 117 -19.10 2.09 18.97
C GLY A 117 -19.84 2.72 17.78
N LEU A 118 -19.42 2.40 16.57
CA LEU A 118 -19.87 3.04 15.33
C LEU A 118 -20.52 2.02 14.39
N PHE A 119 -21.73 2.32 13.90
CA PHE A 119 -22.41 1.52 12.89
C PHE A 119 -22.38 2.24 11.52
N LEU A 120 -21.89 1.55 10.50
CA LEU A 120 -21.75 2.06 9.13
C LEU A 120 -22.69 1.32 8.20
N ASN A 121 -23.59 2.03 7.51
CA ASN A 121 -24.53 1.42 6.57
C ASN A 121 -24.78 2.28 5.32
N GLN A 122 -25.45 1.69 4.35
CA GLN A 122 -25.82 2.33 3.08
C GLN A 122 -27.31 2.06 2.77
N GLU A 123 -28.19 2.07 3.78
CA GLU A 123 -29.61 1.69 3.64
C GLU A 123 -30.34 2.48 2.55
N LYS A 124 -30.16 3.80 2.54
CA LYS A 124 -30.76 4.67 1.51
C LYS A 124 -30.30 4.28 0.11
N TYR A 125 -29.00 4.07 -0.06
CA TYR A 125 -28.41 3.68 -1.34
C TYR A 125 -28.92 2.30 -1.80
N ALA A 126 -29.01 1.33 -0.89
CA ALA A 126 -29.55 0.01 -1.20
C ALA A 126 -31.03 0.06 -1.59
N THR A 127 -31.81 0.93 -0.95
CA THR A 127 -33.22 1.18 -1.30
C THR A 127 -33.36 1.80 -2.68
N ASP A 128 -32.59 2.85 -2.97
CA ASP A 128 -32.57 3.50 -4.28
C ASP A 128 -32.10 2.53 -5.38
N LEU A 129 -31.16 1.63 -5.08
CA LEU A 129 -30.75 0.56 -5.99
C LEU A 129 -31.92 -0.39 -6.32
N LEU A 130 -32.70 -0.81 -5.33
CA LEU A 130 -33.87 -1.66 -5.57
C LEU A 130 -34.97 -0.96 -6.37
N ILE A 131 -35.21 0.33 -6.11
CA ILE A 131 -36.16 1.15 -6.88
C ILE A 131 -35.71 1.22 -8.34
N ASN A 132 -34.44 1.55 -8.58
CA ASN A 132 -33.86 1.60 -9.92
C ASN A 132 -33.87 0.24 -10.64
N ALA A 133 -33.82 -0.85 -9.88
CA ALA A 133 -33.90 -2.20 -10.42
C ALA A 133 -35.35 -2.66 -10.67
N GLY A 134 -36.37 -1.91 -10.23
CA GLY A 134 -37.76 -2.36 -10.21
C GLY A 134 -38.00 -3.56 -9.26
N MET A 135 -37.20 -3.67 -8.19
CA MET A 135 -37.18 -4.82 -7.29
C MET A 135 -37.49 -4.46 -5.83
N LEU A 136 -38.11 -3.31 -5.57
CA LEU A 136 -38.45 -2.89 -4.20
C LEU A 136 -39.41 -3.88 -3.51
N ASP A 137 -40.34 -4.46 -4.27
CA ASP A 137 -41.38 -5.39 -3.76
C ASP A 137 -41.06 -6.87 -4.05
N CYS A 138 -39.80 -7.19 -4.37
CA CYS A 138 -39.41 -8.58 -4.62
C CYS A 138 -39.40 -9.42 -3.34
N ALA A 139 -39.64 -10.73 -3.47
CA ALA A 139 -39.49 -11.66 -2.36
C ALA A 139 -38.01 -11.81 -1.96
N PRO A 140 -37.64 -11.73 -0.67
CA PRO A 140 -36.25 -11.77 -0.26
C PRO A 140 -35.60 -13.15 -0.46
N MET A 141 -34.26 -13.21 -0.47
CA MET A 141 -33.48 -14.45 -0.46
C MET A 141 -32.51 -14.48 0.72
N PRO A 142 -32.21 -15.66 1.31
CA PRO A 142 -31.39 -15.74 2.52
C PRO A 142 -29.88 -15.66 2.25
N THR A 143 -29.44 -15.85 1.00
CA THR A 143 -28.03 -15.78 0.59
C THR A 143 -27.90 -15.08 -0.77
N PRO A 144 -26.79 -14.36 -1.02
CA PRO A 144 -26.61 -13.59 -2.25
C PRO A 144 -26.42 -14.48 -3.49
N LEU A 145 -25.84 -15.68 -3.33
CA LEU A 145 -25.67 -16.67 -4.40
C LEU A 145 -26.18 -18.06 -3.98
N PRO A 146 -26.60 -18.92 -4.93
CA PRO A 146 -26.86 -20.33 -4.66
C PRO A 146 -25.54 -21.10 -4.54
N VAL A 147 -25.55 -22.22 -3.80
CA VAL A 147 -24.37 -23.10 -3.67
C VAL A 147 -23.95 -23.69 -5.01
N GLN A 148 -24.92 -24.06 -5.84
CA GLN A 148 -24.71 -24.67 -7.16
C GLN A 148 -24.96 -23.64 -8.26
N ILE A 149 -24.02 -22.70 -8.42
CA ILE A 149 -24.12 -21.63 -9.45
C ILE A 149 -24.27 -22.23 -10.86
N ASP A 150 -23.52 -23.30 -11.15
CA ASP A 150 -23.48 -23.89 -12.49
C ASP A 150 -24.73 -24.70 -12.86
N ARG A 151 -25.74 -24.76 -12.00
CA ARG A 151 -27.01 -25.45 -12.28
C ARG A 151 -28.15 -24.48 -12.59
N MET A 152 -27.84 -23.21 -12.76
CA MET A 152 -28.82 -22.21 -13.16
C MET A 152 -29.25 -22.45 -14.62
N PRO A 153 -30.54 -22.30 -14.96
CA PRO A 153 -31.01 -22.43 -16.33
C PRO A 153 -30.56 -21.23 -17.19
N HIS A 154 -30.58 -21.39 -18.51
CA HIS A 154 -30.25 -20.33 -19.49
C HIS A 154 -28.81 -19.78 -19.38
N GLN A 155 -27.81 -20.66 -19.21
CA GLN A 155 -26.40 -20.26 -19.16
C GLN A 155 -25.83 -19.82 -20.51
N ASP A 156 -26.33 -20.41 -21.60
CA ASP A 156 -25.85 -20.12 -22.96
C ASP A 156 -26.66 -19.02 -23.67
N GLU A 157 -27.73 -18.52 -23.04
CA GLU A 157 -28.59 -17.47 -23.59
C GLU A 157 -28.07 -16.09 -23.18
N LEU A 158 -27.73 -15.25 -24.15
CA LEU A 158 -27.23 -13.89 -23.88
C LEU A 158 -28.34 -12.97 -23.38
N PHE A 159 -28.02 -12.17 -22.36
CA PHE A 159 -28.93 -11.13 -21.87
C PHE A 159 -28.93 -9.93 -22.81
N GLN A 160 -30.13 -9.52 -23.23
CA GLN A 160 -30.32 -8.51 -24.29
C GLN A 160 -29.90 -7.08 -23.88
N GLU A 161 -29.84 -6.77 -22.57
CA GLU A 161 -29.54 -5.43 -22.07
C GLU A 161 -28.25 -5.36 -21.22
N PRO A 162 -27.07 -5.58 -21.82
CA PRO A 162 -25.81 -5.63 -21.07
C PRO A 162 -25.45 -4.29 -20.39
N THR A 163 -25.94 -3.15 -20.90
CA THR A 163 -25.76 -1.84 -20.26
C THR A 163 -26.52 -1.74 -18.94
N TYR A 164 -27.75 -2.27 -18.88
CA TYR A 164 -28.54 -2.31 -17.66
C TYR A 164 -27.86 -3.21 -16.61
N PHE A 165 -27.39 -4.38 -17.04
CA PHE A 165 -26.59 -5.28 -16.19
C PHE A 165 -25.37 -4.57 -15.59
N ARG A 166 -24.56 -3.89 -16.42
CA ARG A 166 -23.37 -3.15 -15.97
C ARG A 166 -23.71 -2.03 -15.00
N SER A 167 -24.80 -1.32 -15.23
CA SER A 167 -25.29 -0.26 -14.34
C SER A 167 -25.60 -0.82 -12.94
N LEU A 168 -26.35 -1.92 -12.87
CA LEU A 168 -26.66 -2.56 -11.59
C LEU A 168 -25.43 -3.18 -10.92
N ALA A 169 -24.56 -3.84 -11.69
CA ALA A 169 -23.32 -4.42 -11.17
C ALA A 169 -22.38 -3.35 -10.59
N GLY A 170 -22.26 -2.19 -11.26
CA GLY A 170 -21.49 -1.05 -10.77
C GLY A 170 -22.08 -0.47 -9.47
N LYS A 171 -23.41 -0.37 -9.37
CA LYS A 171 -24.07 0.07 -8.12
C LYS A 171 -23.86 -0.94 -6.98
N LEU A 172 -23.95 -2.24 -7.26
CA LEU A 172 -23.66 -3.29 -6.29
C LEU A 172 -22.20 -3.22 -5.81
N GLN A 173 -21.25 -2.93 -6.71
CA GLN A 173 -19.84 -2.76 -6.36
C GLN A 173 -19.60 -1.61 -5.39
N TYR A 174 -20.40 -0.54 -5.45
CA TYR A 174 -20.32 0.56 -4.49
C TYR A 174 -20.87 0.18 -3.11
N LEU A 175 -21.91 -0.66 -3.08
CA LEU A 175 -22.54 -1.11 -1.83
C LEU A 175 -21.62 -2.04 -1.01
N THR A 176 -20.59 -2.63 -1.62
CA THR A 176 -19.66 -3.51 -0.90
C THR A 176 -18.83 -2.77 0.16
N LEU A 177 -18.80 -1.44 0.16
CA LEU A 177 -18.10 -0.60 1.14
C LEU A 177 -18.63 -0.77 2.58
N THR A 178 -19.92 -1.06 2.76
CA THR A 178 -20.49 -1.44 4.07
C THR A 178 -21.10 -2.84 4.08
N ARG A 179 -20.89 -3.62 3.02
CA ARG A 179 -21.47 -4.96 2.84
C ARG A 179 -20.41 -5.97 2.37
N PRO A 180 -19.42 -6.30 3.22
CA PRO A 180 -18.43 -7.32 2.87
C PRO A 180 -19.07 -8.70 2.60
N ASP A 181 -20.27 -8.97 3.15
CA ASP A 181 -21.01 -10.20 2.97
C ASP A 181 -21.49 -10.47 1.53
N ILE A 182 -21.58 -9.43 0.69
CA ILE A 182 -21.89 -9.59 -0.75
C ILE A 182 -20.65 -9.49 -1.65
N GLN A 183 -19.45 -9.23 -1.09
CA GLN A 183 -18.25 -8.92 -1.85
C GLN A 183 -17.91 -9.98 -2.90
N PHE A 184 -17.95 -11.27 -2.53
CA PHE A 184 -17.71 -12.36 -3.47
C PHE A 184 -18.78 -12.42 -4.56
N ALA A 185 -20.05 -12.30 -4.18
CA ALA A 185 -21.16 -12.39 -5.12
C ALA A 185 -21.13 -11.27 -6.16
N VAL A 186 -20.84 -10.05 -5.72
CA VAL A 186 -20.68 -8.90 -6.60
C VAL A 186 -19.45 -9.07 -7.49
N ASN A 187 -18.31 -9.51 -6.94
CA ASN A 187 -17.12 -9.79 -7.75
C ASN A 187 -17.41 -10.82 -8.85
N PHE A 188 -18.13 -11.89 -8.53
CA PHE A 188 -18.53 -12.91 -9.49
C PHE A 188 -19.37 -12.31 -10.65
N ILE A 189 -20.38 -11.52 -10.35
CA ILE A 189 -21.24 -10.85 -11.35
C ILE A 189 -20.43 -9.84 -12.18
N CYS A 190 -19.53 -9.09 -11.55
CA CYS A 190 -18.67 -8.13 -12.23
C CYS A 190 -17.78 -8.80 -13.29
N GLN A 191 -17.38 -10.06 -13.10
CA GLN A 191 -16.60 -10.80 -14.10
C GLN A 191 -17.39 -11.09 -15.40
N LYS A 192 -18.71 -11.03 -15.36
CA LYS A 192 -19.61 -11.35 -16.50
C LYS A 192 -20.09 -10.09 -17.26
N MET A 193 -19.67 -8.90 -16.85
CA MET A 193 -20.14 -7.60 -17.39
C MET A 193 -19.92 -7.36 -18.90
N HIS A 194 -18.96 -8.07 -19.52
CA HIS A 194 -18.68 -7.93 -20.95
C HIS A 194 -19.77 -8.58 -21.83
N SER A 195 -20.19 -9.79 -21.46
CA SER A 195 -21.18 -10.58 -22.20
C SER A 195 -22.00 -11.41 -21.19
N PRO A 196 -22.96 -10.78 -20.49
CA PRO A 196 -23.75 -11.45 -19.48
C PRO A 196 -24.78 -12.39 -20.12
N SER A 197 -24.95 -13.57 -19.54
CA SER A 197 -26.05 -14.49 -19.86
C SER A 197 -27.34 -14.13 -19.09
N VAL A 198 -28.47 -14.71 -19.49
CA VAL A 198 -29.74 -14.65 -18.75
C VAL A 198 -29.57 -15.28 -17.36
N SER A 199 -28.79 -16.37 -17.25
CA SER A 199 -28.38 -16.95 -15.97
C SER A 199 -27.64 -15.94 -15.08
N ASP A 200 -26.66 -15.21 -15.63
CA ASP A 200 -25.91 -14.20 -14.87
C ASP A 200 -26.81 -13.08 -14.37
N PHE A 201 -27.77 -12.63 -15.18
CA PHE A 201 -28.76 -11.65 -14.75
C PHE A 201 -29.70 -12.18 -13.65
N ASN A 202 -30.07 -13.47 -13.70
CA ASN A 202 -30.82 -14.11 -12.62
C ASN A 202 -30.03 -14.17 -11.30
N LEU A 203 -28.72 -14.41 -11.37
CA LEU A 203 -27.84 -14.35 -10.20
C LEU A 203 -27.71 -12.93 -9.67
N LEU A 204 -27.59 -11.92 -10.53
CA LEU A 204 -27.63 -10.51 -10.13
C LEU A 204 -28.94 -10.16 -9.41
N LYS A 205 -30.10 -10.55 -9.99
CA LYS A 205 -31.41 -10.39 -9.33
C LYS A 205 -31.46 -11.08 -7.98
N ARG A 206 -30.82 -12.25 -7.81
CA ARG A 206 -30.74 -12.92 -6.51
C ARG A 206 -30.01 -12.08 -5.47
N ILE A 207 -28.90 -11.42 -5.84
CA ILE A 207 -28.19 -10.49 -4.94
C ILE A 207 -29.13 -9.36 -4.50
N LEU A 208 -29.88 -8.78 -5.43
CA LEU A 208 -30.87 -7.73 -5.11
C LEU A 208 -31.97 -8.26 -4.16
N ARG A 209 -32.45 -9.49 -4.35
CA ARG A 209 -33.41 -10.12 -3.42
C ARG A 209 -32.79 -10.36 -2.03
N TYR A 210 -31.51 -10.67 -1.94
CA TYR A 210 -30.81 -10.77 -0.66
C TYR A 210 -30.72 -9.40 0.03
N LEU A 211 -30.39 -8.35 -0.72
CA LEU A 211 -30.39 -6.97 -0.22
C LEU A 211 -31.77 -6.56 0.29
N LYS A 212 -32.85 -6.92 -0.40
CA LYS A 212 -34.23 -6.65 0.04
C LYS A 212 -34.51 -7.19 1.45
N GLY A 213 -34.02 -8.39 1.77
CA GLY A 213 -34.15 -8.97 3.11
C GLY A 213 -33.20 -8.40 4.16
N THR A 214 -32.22 -7.60 3.75
CA THR A 214 -31.09 -7.13 4.58
C THR A 214 -30.80 -5.64 4.39
N LEU A 215 -31.81 -4.83 4.06
CA LEU A 215 -31.66 -3.42 3.65
C LEU A 215 -30.94 -2.56 4.70
N THR A 216 -31.28 -2.77 5.97
CA THR A 216 -30.76 -2.01 7.10
C THR A 216 -29.40 -2.51 7.60
N MET A 217 -28.90 -3.63 7.07
CA MET A 217 -27.63 -4.20 7.54
C MET A 217 -26.43 -3.33 7.15
N GLY A 218 -25.43 -3.33 8.04
CA GLY A 218 -24.18 -2.61 7.88
C GLY A 218 -23.09 -3.20 8.75
N VAL A 219 -21.92 -2.57 8.77
CA VAL A 219 -20.77 -2.99 9.57
C VAL A 219 -20.81 -2.32 10.95
N SER A 220 -20.68 -3.12 12.00
CA SER A 220 -20.54 -2.63 13.38
C SER A 220 -19.07 -2.60 13.80
N LEU A 221 -18.61 -1.44 14.26
CA LEU A 221 -17.28 -1.23 14.82
C LEU A 221 -17.41 -1.01 16.34
N SER A 222 -16.96 -1.98 17.13
CA SER A 222 -16.98 -1.95 18.60
C SER A 222 -15.91 -1.00 19.15
N SER A 223 -16.25 -0.21 20.18
CA SER A 223 -15.26 0.50 21.00
C SER A 223 -14.56 -0.45 21.99
N GLU A 224 -15.22 -1.54 22.37
CA GLU A 224 -14.69 -2.58 23.27
C GLU A 224 -13.90 -3.61 22.46
N THR A 225 -12.64 -3.28 22.16
CA THR A 225 -11.76 -4.15 21.38
C THR A 225 -10.29 -3.90 21.72
N ASP A 226 -9.42 -4.87 21.40
CA ASP A 226 -7.99 -4.59 21.30
C ASP A 226 -7.66 -3.84 19.99
N SER A 227 -6.43 -3.32 19.89
CA SER A 227 -5.92 -2.64 18.69
C SER A 227 -4.90 -3.49 17.93
N VAL A 228 -5.06 -4.82 17.95
CA VAL A 228 -4.14 -5.77 17.31
C VAL A 228 -4.65 -6.15 15.93
N LEU A 229 -3.79 -6.00 14.93
CA LEU A 229 -4.09 -6.32 13.55
C LEU A 229 -4.08 -7.84 13.31
N ARG A 230 -5.16 -8.38 12.75
CA ARG A 230 -5.31 -9.79 12.39
C ARG A 230 -5.92 -9.90 11.00
N ALA A 231 -5.50 -10.86 10.20
CA ALA A 231 -6.13 -11.13 8.91
C ALA A 231 -6.41 -12.62 8.72
N TYR A 232 -7.38 -12.90 7.86
CA TYR A 232 -7.77 -14.22 7.42
C TYR A 232 -7.66 -14.27 5.90
N CYS A 233 -7.07 -15.32 5.36
CA CYS A 233 -6.95 -15.51 3.91
C CYS A 233 -7.34 -16.94 3.52
N ASP A 234 -8.03 -17.06 2.39
CA ASP A 234 -8.47 -18.33 1.81
C ASP A 234 -8.42 -18.24 0.27
N SER A 235 -8.39 -19.39 -0.41
CA SER A 235 -8.54 -19.45 -1.85
C SER A 235 -9.38 -20.64 -2.33
N ASP A 236 -10.31 -20.38 -3.25
CA ASP A 236 -10.99 -21.44 -3.97
C ASP A 236 -10.15 -21.86 -5.19
N HIS A 237 -9.38 -22.94 -5.03
CA HIS A 237 -8.45 -23.43 -6.05
C HIS A 237 -9.16 -23.89 -7.32
N ALA A 238 -8.84 -23.25 -8.45
CA ALA A 238 -9.41 -23.56 -9.76
C ALA A 238 -10.96 -23.54 -9.77
N GLY A 239 -11.57 -22.69 -8.94
CA GLY A 239 -13.02 -22.54 -8.82
C GLY A 239 -13.71 -22.10 -10.12
N CYS A 240 -13.02 -21.32 -10.97
CA CYS A 240 -13.53 -20.99 -12.30
C CYS A 240 -13.40 -22.19 -13.25
N LYS A 241 -14.51 -22.80 -13.66
CA LYS A 241 -14.50 -23.96 -14.57
C LYS A 241 -13.92 -23.66 -15.96
N GLU A 242 -14.26 -22.49 -16.51
CA GLU A 242 -13.81 -22.05 -17.85
C GLU A 242 -12.30 -21.80 -17.90
N THR A 243 -11.78 -21.02 -16.94
CA THR A 243 -10.37 -20.55 -16.98
C THR A 243 -9.44 -21.34 -16.07
N ARG A 244 -9.98 -22.20 -15.19
CA ARG A 244 -9.27 -22.90 -14.10
C ARG A 244 -8.52 -21.96 -13.15
N ARG A 245 -8.85 -20.66 -13.15
CA ARG A 245 -8.27 -19.68 -12.23
C ARG A 245 -8.95 -19.77 -10.86
N SER A 246 -8.15 -19.61 -9.82
CA SER A 246 -8.62 -19.59 -8.43
C SER A 246 -9.23 -18.23 -8.06
N THR A 247 -10.06 -18.21 -7.04
CA THR A 247 -10.53 -16.96 -6.40
C THR A 247 -9.91 -16.84 -5.03
N GLY A 248 -9.09 -15.81 -4.81
CA GLY A 248 -8.51 -15.49 -3.51
C GLY A 248 -9.39 -14.49 -2.76
N GLY A 249 -9.48 -14.67 -1.45
CA GLY A 249 -10.24 -13.78 -0.57
C GLY A 249 -9.49 -13.51 0.73
N PHE A 250 -9.64 -12.31 1.26
CA PHE A 250 -9.12 -11.98 2.58
C PHE A 250 -10.02 -11.00 3.33
N CYS A 251 -9.88 -10.98 4.65
CA CYS A 251 -10.37 -9.90 5.49
C CYS A 251 -9.38 -9.59 6.61
N THR A 252 -9.28 -8.31 6.95
CA THR A 252 -8.39 -7.77 7.97
C THR A 252 -9.21 -7.08 9.04
N PHE A 253 -8.87 -7.37 10.29
CA PHE A 253 -9.48 -6.84 11.49
C PHE A 253 -8.47 -6.03 12.30
N LEU A 254 -8.92 -4.89 12.83
CA LEU A 254 -8.27 -4.21 13.95
C LEU A 254 -9.03 -4.59 15.21
N GLY A 255 -8.47 -5.52 15.97
CA GLY A 255 -9.17 -6.20 17.04
C GLY A 255 -10.39 -6.97 16.57
N SER A 256 -11.59 -6.66 17.05
CA SER A 256 -12.85 -7.28 16.62
C SER A 256 -13.47 -6.61 15.39
N ASN A 257 -12.90 -5.50 14.92
CA ASN A 257 -13.53 -4.66 13.90
C ASN A 257 -12.92 -4.95 12.53
N ILE A 258 -13.75 -5.32 11.55
CA ILE A 258 -13.30 -5.47 10.17
C ILE A 258 -12.99 -4.09 9.58
N ILE A 259 -11.85 -3.98 8.89
CA ILE A 259 -11.37 -2.71 8.33
C ILE A 259 -10.94 -2.80 6.86
N SER A 260 -10.67 -4.01 6.35
CA SER A 260 -10.34 -4.24 4.95
C SER A 260 -10.75 -5.64 4.53
N TRP A 261 -11.18 -5.81 3.28
CA TRP A 261 -11.59 -7.09 2.72
C TRP A 261 -11.45 -7.09 1.20
N SER A 262 -11.31 -8.29 0.63
CA SER A 262 -11.25 -8.46 -0.82
C SER A 262 -11.74 -9.83 -1.24
N ALA A 263 -12.32 -9.89 -2.44
CA ALA A 263 -12.54 -11.10 -3.20
C ALA A 263 -12.05 -10.84 -4.62
N LYS A 264 -11.06 -11.61 -5.09
CA LYS A 264 -10.42 -11.38 -6.38
C LYS A 264 -10.05 -12.68 -7.06
N ARG A 265 -10.43 -12.81 -8.33
CA ARG A 265 -9.93 -13.89 -9.19
C ARG A 265 -8.43 -13.71 -9.45
N GLN A 266 -7.65 -14.76 -9.23
CA GLN A 266 -6.21 -14.77 -9.48
C GLN A 266 -5.94 -14.60 -10.98
N GLU A 267 -4.88 -13.86 -11.31
CA GLU A 267 -4.58 -13.48 -12.69
C GLU A 267 -4.08 -14.66 -13.53
N SER A 268 -3.31 -15.55 -12.90
CA SER A 268 -2.76 -16.76 -13.52
C SER A 268 -3.35 -18.01 -12.87
N VAL A 269 -3.38 -19.10 -13.63
CA VAL A 269 -3.78 -20.41 -13.11
C VAL A 269 -2.76 -20.88 -12.08
N ALA A 270 -3.24 -21.35 -10.93
CA ALA A 270 -2.43 -22.03 -9.94
C ALA A 270 -2.37 -23.52 -10.27
N ARG A 271 -1.21 -24.14 -10.08
CA ARG A 271 -0.95 -25.57 -10.34
C ARG A 271 -1.28 -26.46 -9.13
N SER A 272 -1.47 -25.86 -7.95
CA SER A 272 -1.88 -26.56 -6.74
C SER A 272 -2.72 -25.65 -5.82
N SER A 273 -3.46 -26.26 -4.90
CA SER A 273 -4.16 -25.51 -3.85
C SER A 273 -3.19 -24.70 -2.99
N THR A 274 -2.04 -25.29 -2.62
CA THR A 274 -0.99 -24.59 -1.88
C THR A 274 -0.48 -23.34 -2.59
N GLU A 275 -0.30 -23.38 -3.92
CA GLU A 275 0.09 -22.19 -4.68
C GLU A 275 -1.00 -21.11 -4.66
N ALA A 276 -2.27 -21.50 -4.84
CA ALA A 276 -3.39 -20.56 -4.80
C ALA A 276 -3.48 -19.88 -3.43
N GLU A 277 -3.42 -20.66 -2.35
CA GLU A 277 -3.43 -20.17 -0.97
C GLU A 277 -2.27 -19.23 -0.69
N TYR A 278 -1.07 -19.62 -1.12
CA TYR A 278 0.13 -18.82 -0.87
C TYR A 278 0.10 -17.48 -1.62
N ARG A 279 -0.47 -17.44 -2.82
CA ARG A 279 -0.67 -16.18 -3.55
C ARG A 279 -1.63 -15.26 -2.80
N THR A 280 -2.76 -15.78 -2.31
CA THR A 280 -3.69 -14.99 -1.49
C THR A 280 -3.00 -14.51 -0.21
N LEU A 281 -2.26 -15.37 0.49
CA LEU A 281 -1.46 -15.03 1.66
C LEU A 281 -0.47 -13.88 1.37
N SER A 282 0.20 -13.92 0.21
CA SER A 282 1.11 -12.85 -0.22
C SER A 282 0.38 -11.52 -0.45
N ASP A 283 -0.81 -11.55 -1.04
CA ASP A 283 -1.63 -10.35 -1.25
C ASP A 283 -2.13 -9.80 0.09
N THR A 284 -2.57 -10.67 1.01
CA THR A 284 -2.95 -10.30 2.38
C THR A 284 -1.78 -9.69 3.16
N ALA A 285 -0.57 -10.25 3.02
CA ALA A 285 0.62 -9.70 3.65
C ALA A 285 0.95 -8.28 3.15
N ALA A 286 0.73 -8.00 1.86
CA ALA A 286 0.94 -6.68 1.29
C ALA A 286 -0.06 -5.66 1.85
N GLU A 287 -1.33 -6.04 1.92
CA GLU A 287 -2.40 -5.24 2.53
C GLU A 287 -2.08 -4.93 4.00
N MET A 288 -1.73 -5.94 4.79
CA MET A 288 -1.37 -5.77 6.19
C MET A 288 -0.15 -4.88 6.40
N SER A 289 0.82 -4.93 5.49
CA SER A 289 1.99 -4.05 5.52
C SER A 289 1.57 -2.59 5.35
N TRP A 290 0.69 -2.32 4.38
CA TRP A 290 0.17 -0.98 4.12
C TRP A 290 -0.64 -0.47 5.31
N ILE A 291 -1.59 -1.27 5.83
CA ILE A 291 -2.39 -0.90 7.02
C ILE A 291 -1.49 -0.65 8.23
N THR A 292 -0.48 -1.49 8.48
CA THR A 292 0.47 -1.31 9.58
C THR A 292 1.24 0.00 9.45
N ALA A 293 1.63 0.37 8.22
CA ALA A 293 2.30 1.65 7.96
C ALA A 293 1.38 2.85 8.23
N VAL A 294 0.11 2.80 7.78
CA VAL A 294 -0.89 3.84 8.03
C VAL A 294 -1.17 3.96 9.54
N LEU A 295 -1.39 2.85 10.24
CA LEU A 295 -1.62 2.82 11.69
C LEU A 295 -0.45 3.44 12.45
N LYS A 296 0.79 3.15 12.05
CA LYS A 296 1.98 3.77 12.63
C LYS A 296 2.01 5.29 12.41
N GLN A 297 1.64 5.77 11.22
CA GLN A 297 1.61 7.21 10.90
C GLN A 297 0.57 7.96 11.73
N ILE A 298 -0.61 7.37 11.96
CA ILE A 298 -1.66 7.99 12.78
C ILE A 298 -1.43 7.86 14.29
N GLY A 299 -0.26 7.36 14.73
CA GLY A 299 0.10 7.25 16.15
C GLY A 299 -0.35 5.96 16.84
N LEU A 300 -0.74 4.93 16.09
CA LEU A 300 -1.14 3.61 16.59
C LEU A 300 -0.18 2.49 16.13
N PRO A 301 1.12 2.54 16.53
CA PRO A 301 2.04 1.47 16.18
C PRO A 301 1.60 0.13 16.78
N GLN A 302 1.66 -0.92 15.96
CA GLN A 302 1.30 -2.27 16.38
C GLN A 302 2.28 -2.78 17.44
N LYS A 303 1.79 -2.98 18.68
CA LYS A 303 2.60 -3.49 19.81
C LYS A 303 2.92 -4.97 19.71
N LYS A 304 2.06 -5.72 19.02
CA LYS A 304 2.23 -7.14 18.73
C LYS A 304 2.42 -7.30 17.23
N THR A 305 3.24 -8.26 16.82
CA THR A 305 3.37 -8.60 15.40
C THR A 305 2.00 -9.03 14.86
N PRO A 306 1.53 -8.43 13.76
CA PRO A 306 0.28 -8.79 13.13
C PRO A 306 0.22 -10.27 12.71
N GLU A 307 -0.98 -10.86 12.78
CA GLU A 307 -1.19 -12.29 12.53
C GLU A 307 -2.04 -12.53 11.28
N VAL A 308 -1.63 -13.45 10.42
CA VAL A 308 -2.44 -13.97 9.31
C VAL A 308 -2.82 -15.41 9.59
N TYR A 309 -4.10 -15.71 9.49
CA TYR A 309 -4.68 -17.04 9.64
C TYR A 309 -4.96 -17.65 8.26
N CYS A 310 -4.32 -18.79 7.99
CA CYS A 310 -4.49 -19.58 6.77
C CYS A 310 -4.78 -21.04 7.17
N ASP A 311 -5.67 -21.72 6.47
CA ASP A 311 -6.05 -23.11 6.78
C ASP A 311 -5.21 -24.15 6.02
N ASN A 312 -4.36 -23.72 5.08
CA ASN A 312 -3.46 -24.59 4.36
C ASN A 312 -2.10 -24.72 5.06
N LEU A 313 -1.90 -25.82 5.78
CA LEU A 313 -0.64 -26.15 6.47
C LEU A 313 0.59 -26.03 5.56
N ALA A 314 0.50 -26.46 4.30
CA ALA A 314 1.64 -26.38 3.38
C ALA A 314 1.99 -24.92 3.07
N ALA A 315 1.01 -24.04 2.92
CA ALA A 315 1.25 -22.60 2.72
C ALA A 315 1.89 -21.96 3.96
N VAL A 316 1.44 -22.35 5.16
CA VAL A 316 2.02 -21.91 6.44
C VAL A 316 3.48 -22.38 6.58
N PHE A 317 3.77 -23.65 6.26
CA PHE A 317 5.14 -24.15 6.33
C PHE A 317 6.06 -23.49 5.29
N LEU A 318 5.53 -23.16 4.11
CA LEU A 318 6.28 -22.43 3.07
C LEU A 318 6.62 -21.00 3.48
N SER A 319 5.80 -20.34 4.30
CA SER A 319 6.10 -18.97 4.76
C SER A 319 7.17 -18.95 5.85
N ALA A 320 7.34 -20.05 6.59
CA ALA A 320 8.37 -20.18 7.62
C ALA A 320 9.71 -20.76 7.12
N ASN A 321 9.70 -21.73 6.19
CA ASN A 321 10.89 -22.53 5.87
C ASN A 321 11.57 -22.17 4.53
N PRO A 322 12.89 -21.88 4.51
CA PRO A 322 13.62 -21.54 3.29
C PRO A 322 13.95 -22.74 2.37
N VAL A 323 13.90 -23.98 2.87
CA VAL A 323 14.39 -25.19 2.20
C VAL A 323 13.46 -25.69 1.07
N LEU A 324 12.17 -25.30 1.09
CA LEU A 324 11.16 -25.83 0.15
C LEU A 324 11.12 -25.12 -1.22
N HIS A 325 12.09 -24.24 -1.50
CA HIS A 325 12.12 -23.38 -2.69
C HIS A 325 12.10 -24.15 -4.04
N THR A 326 12.65 -25.37 -4.10
CA THR A 326 12.75 -26.12 -5.37
C THR A 326 11.38 -26.44 -5.97
N ARG A 327 10.33 -26.61 -5.14
CA ARG A 327 8.96 -26.93 -5.57
C ARG A 327 8.09 -25.69 -5.88
N SER A 328 8.52 -24.50 -5.47
CA SER A 328 7.73 -23.25 -5.54
C SER A 328 8.26 -22.22 -6.56
N LYS A 329 9.22 -22.60 -7.41
CA LYS A 329 9.91 -21.71 -8.37
C LYS A 329 8.97 -20.93 -9.30
N HIS A 330 7.78 -21.46 -9.59
CA HIS A 330 6.82 -20.88 -10.53
C HIS A 330 6.01 -19.70 -9.95
N PHE A 331 6.11 -19.44 -8.64
CA PHE A 331 5.49 -18.29 -7.96
C PHE A 331 6.47 -17.58 -7.01
N ALA A 332 7.76 -17.53 -7.40
CA ALA A 332 8.86 -17.12 -6.53
C ALA A 332 8.68 -15.70 -5.94
N THR A 333 8.10 -14.75 -6.67
CA THR A 333 7.89 -13.37 -6.18
C THR A 333 6.95 -13.33 -4.97
N HIS A 334 5.80 -13.99 -5.05
CA HIS A 334 4.87 -14.12 -3.92
C HIS A 334 5.52 -14.86 -2.75
N PHE A 335 6.23 -15.95 -3.05
CA PHE A 335 6.99 -16.73 -2.09
C PHE A 335 8.02 -15.90 -1.32
N HIS A 336 8.85 -15.12 -2.02
CA HIS A 336 9.88 -14.32 -1.39
C HIS A 336 9.28 -13.19 -0.55
N PHE A 337 8.23 -12.52 -1.04
CA PHE A 337 7.61 -11.41 -0.32
C PHE A 337 7.02 -11.83 1.03
N ALA A 338 6.08 -12.78 1.05
CA ALA A 338 5.44 -13.21 2.30
C ALA A 338 6.45 -13.80 3.29
N ARG A 339 7.43 -14.55 2.80
CA ARG A 339 8.49 -15.13 3.62
C ARG A 339 9.45 -14.08 4.19
N GLU A 340 9.80 -13.05 3.43
CA GLU A 340 10.64 -11.95 3.94
C GLU A 340 9.93 -11.22 5.08
N MET A 341 8.63 -10.98 4.95
CA MET A 341 7.82 -10.38 6.00
C MET A 341 7.79 -11.24 7.28
N VAL A 342 7.63 -12.56 7.14
CA VAL A 342 7.68 -13.49 8.27
C VAL A 342 9.08 -13.52 8.89
N ALA A 343 10.13 -13.60 8.08
CA ALA A 343 11.51 -13.64 8.56
C ALA A 343 11.92 -12.35 9.29
N MET A 344 11.44 -11.18 8.85
CA MET A 344 11.66 -9.90 9.52
C MET A 344 10.84 -9.72 10.80
N GLY A 345 9.96 -10.67 11.14
CA GLY A 345 9.07 -10.58 12.29
C GLY A 345 8.01 -9.47 12.17
N THR A 346 7.77 -8.98 10.94
CA THR A 346 6.73 -7.97 10.65
C THR A 346 5.36 -8.59 10.46
N LEU A 347 5.29 -9.92 10.28
CA LEU A 347 4.07 -10.69 10.14
C LEU A 347 4.27 -12.10 10.74
N ILE A 348 3.23 -12.68 11.34
CA ILE A 348 3.22 -14.09 11.72
C ILE A 348 2.11 -14.79 10.94
N VAL A 349 2.41 -15.92 10.33
CA VAL A 349 1.41 -16.77 9.67
C VAL A 349 1.09 -17.96 10.57
N LYS A 350 -0.19 -18.14 10.90
CA LYS A 350 -0.69 -19.20 11.77
C LYS A 350 -1.69 -20.07 11.02
N HIS A 351 -1.65 -21.36 11.32
CA HIS A 351 -2.68 -22.27 10.85
C HIS A 351 -3.97 -22.09 11.64
N ILE A 352 -5.12 -22.14 10.94
CA ILE A 352 -6.45 -22.20 11.55
C ILE A 352 -7.26 -23.36 10.93
N PRO A 353 -8.10 -24.09 11.69
CA PRO A 353 -8.99 -25.07 11.10
C PRO A 353 -9.96 -24.45 10.06
N ALA A 354 -10.19 -25.14 8.95
CA ALA A 354 -11.04 -24.65 7.84
C ALA A 354 -12.45 -24.20 8.27
N HIS A 355 -13.09 -24.87 9.23
CA HIS A 355 -14.43 -24.48 9.71
C HIS A 355 -14.45 -23.16 10.52
N LEU A 356 -13.28 -22.66 10.90
CA LEU A 356 -13.09 -21.36 11.55
C LEU A 356 -12.58 -20.29 10.56
N GLN A 357 -12.32 -20.64 9.30
CA GLN A 357 -11.82 -19.74 8.28
C GLN A 357 -12.90 -18.71 7.93
N ILE A 358 -12.68 -17.45 8.32
CA ILE A 358 -13.61 -16.36 8.05
C ILE A 358 -13.56 -15.97 6.58
N ALA A 359 -12.41 -16.14 5.93
CA ALA A 359 -12.21 -15.73 4.55
C ALA A 359 -12.99 -16.57 3.52
N ASP A 360 -13.56 -17.72 3.91
CA ASP A 360 -14.38 -18.59 3.06
C ASP A 360 -15.56 -17.87 2.40
N ILE A 361 -16.13 -16.87 3.07
CA ILE A 361 -17.23 -16.06 2.53
C ILE A 361 -16.81 -15.23 1.30
N PHE A 362 -15.51 -15.01 1.11
CA PHE A 362 -14.94 -14.24 0.01
C PHE A 362 -14.48 -15.10 -1.17
N THR A 363 -14.50 -16.43 -1.07
CA THR A 363 -13.90 -17.32 -2.08
C THR A 363 -14.92 -18.16 -2.83
N LYS A 364 -16.03 -18.53 -2.18
CA LYS A 364 -17.04 -19.44 -2.74
C LYS A 364 -18.45 -19.18 -2.19
N PRO A 365 -19.51 -19.64 -2.88
CA PRO A 365 -20.85 -19.68 -2.33
C PRO A 365 -20.96 -20.65 -1.15
N LEU A 366 -21.69 -20.25 -0.12
CA LEU A 366 -21.83 -21.04 1.10
C LEU A 366 -23.29 -21.46 1.36
N PRO A 367 -23.52 -22.60 2.01
CA PRO A 367 -24.82 -22.94 2.57
C PRO A 367 -25.29 -21.85 3.55
N GLN A 368 -26.62 -21.68 3.67
CA GLN A 368 -27.21 -20.59 4.45
C GLN A 368 -26.67 -20.51 5.89
N ALA A 369 -26.59 -21.64 6.61
CA ALA A 369 -26.11 -21.65 7.99
C ALA A 369 -24.67 -21.13 8.12
N SER A 370 -23.76 -21.61 7.27
CA SER A 370 -22.36 -21.16 7.24
C SER A 370 -22.25 -19.71 6.82
N PHE A 371 -22.99 -19.29 5.79
CA PHE A 371 -23.01 -17.91 5.31
C PHE A 371 -23.45 -16.93 6.42
N LEU A 372 -24.55 -17.22 7.12
CA LEU A 372 -25.05 -16.37 8.20
C LEU A 372 -24.06 -16.30 9.37
N SER A 373 -23.44 -17.43 9.72
CA SER A 373 -22.41 -17.47 10.77
C SER A 373 -21.19 -16.61 10.41
N LEU A 374 -20.67 -16.73 9.18
CA LEU A 374 -19.52 -15.94 8.75
C LEU A 374 -19.88 -14.46 8.59
N ARG A 375 -21.05 -14.12 8.04
CA ARG A 375 -21.55 -12.74 7.97
C ARG A 375 -21.55 -12.08 9.34
N PHE A 376 -22.07 -12.78 10.36
CA PHE A 376 -22.06 -12.27 11.73
C PHE A 376 -20.64 -12.06 12.27
N LYS A 377 -19.71 -12.98 11.99
CA LYS A 377 -18.28 -12.82 12.36
C LYS A 377 -17.58 -11.65 11.64
N LEU A 378 -18.07 -11.23 10.47
CA LEU A 378 -17.60 -10.00 9.80
C LEU A 378 -18.13 -8.72 10.47
N GLY A 379 -19.04 -8.83 11.45
CA GLY A 379 -19.69 -7.68 12.06
C GLY A 379 -20.80 -7.08 11.19
N VAL A 380 -21.29 -7.82 10.19
CA VAL A 380 -22.43 -7.40 9.36
C VAL A 380 -23.74 -7.86 9.98
N ASP A 381 -24.47 -6.90 10.52
CA ASP A 381 -25.74 -7.17 11.19
C ASP A 381 -26.71 -5.98 11.07
N TYR A 382 -27.91 -6.16 11.59
CA TYR A 382 -28.91 -5.11 11.77
C TYR A 382 -28.40 -3.99 12.68
N PRO A 383 -28.92 -2.76 12.55
CA PRO A 383 -28.52 -1.66 13.40
C PRO A 383 -28.76 -1.99 14.88
N PRO A 384 -27.83 -1.64 15.78
CA PRO A 384 -28.05 -1.82 17.21
C PRO A 384 -29.28 -0.99 17.63
N THR A 385 -30.24 -1.63 18.31
CA THR A 385 -31.46 -0.95 18.75
C THR A 385 -31.09 0.18 19.73
N SER A 386 -31.52 1.41 19.41
CA SER A 386 -31.54 2.51 20.37
C SER A 386 -32.49 2.11 21.49
N SER A 387 -31.95 1.75 22.65
CA SER A 387 -32.75 1.49 23.84
C SER A 387 -33.57 2.74 24.18
N LEU A 388 -34.88 2.68 23.94
CA LEU A 388 -35.88 3.64 24.42
C LEU A 388 -36.07 3.51 25.95
N ARG A 389 -34.98 3.61 26.72
CA ARG A 389 -35.06 3.84 28.17
C ARG A 389 -34.74 5.30 28.39
N GLY A 390 -35.79 6.13 28.37
CA GLY A 390 -35.72 7.49 28.86
C GLY A 390 -35.33 7.50 30.34
N ASP A 391 -34.55 8.50 30.72
CA ASP A 391 -34.14 8.75 32.10
C ASP A 391 -35.36 8.86 33.02
N VAL A 392 -35.41 7.99 34.03
CA VAL A 392 -36.28 8.16 35.18
C VAL A 392 -35.61 9.20 36.08
N LYS A 393 -36.15 10.43 36.10
CA LYS A 393 -35.91 11.35 37.22
C LYS A 393 -36.52 10.72 38.47
N ALA A 394 -35.67 10.23 39.36
CA ALA A 394 -36.04 9.95 40.75
C ALA A 394 -35.10 10.73 41.68
N SER A 395 -35.65 11.79 42.25
CA SER A 395 -35.19 12.43 43.47
C SER A 395 -35.29 11.47 44.65
N SER A 396 -34.22 11.34 45.46
CA SER A 396 -34.24 11.45 46.94
C SER A 396 -33.08 10.69 47.60
N SER A 397 -32.29 11.45 48.36
CA SER A 397 -31.56 11.12 49.60
C SER A 397 -31.70 9.71 50.21
N VAL A 398 -30.58 9.05 50.50
CA VAL A 398 -30.27 8.40 51.80
C VAL A 398 -28.75 8.40 52.04
N GLN A 399 -28.36 8.70 53.29
CA GLN A 399 -27.01 8.80 53.84
C GLN A 399 -26.36 7.46 54.22
N ASN A 400 -25.03 7.47 54.23
CA ASN A 400 -24.06 6.81 55.15
C ASN A 400 -24.04 5.28 55.34
N ARG A 401 -22.84 4.70 55.16
CA ARG A 401 -21.92 4.26 56.25
C ARG A 401 -20.52 3.86 55.73
N GLU A 402 -19.51 4.53 56.30
CA GLU A 402 -18.14 4.14 56.75
C GLU A 402 -17.60 2.72 56.41
N ALA A 403 -16.30 2.42 56.33
CA ALA A 403 -15.01 3.10 56.38
C ALA A 403 -13.91 2.02 56.17
N HIS A 404 -12.73 2.35 55.63
CA HIS A 404 -11.41 2.01 56.21
C HIS A 404 -10.23 2.46 55.34
N GLN A 405 -9.13 2.78 56.05
CA GLN A 405 -8.02 3.64 55.70
C GLN A 405 -6.89 2.99 54.86
N GLU A 406 -6.29 3.85 54.02
CA GLU A 406 -4.87 4.07 53.68
C GLU A 406 -3.77 3.24 54.40
N PRO A 407 -2.56 3.02 53.80
CA PRO A 407 -1.68 4.15 53.44
C PRO A 407 -0.79 4.05 52.18
N LYS A 408 -0.40 5.25 51.76
CA LYS A 408 0.59 5.61 50.74
C LYS A 408 2.02 5.23 51.15
N LEU A 409 2.86 4.82 50.19
CA LEU A 409 4.32 4.89 50.29
C LEU A 409 4.93 5.59 49.07
N GLN A 410 5.77 6.58 49.34
CA GLN A 410 6.64 7.29 48.41
C GLN A 410 7.87 6.44 48.03
N SER A 411 8.36 6.55 46.79
CA SER A 411 9.79 6.33 46.45
C SER A 411 10.13 7.19 45.21
N LYS A 412 10.93 8.24 45.41
CA LYS A 412 12.40 8.36 45.22
C LYS A 412 12.86 8.31 43.75
N ALA A 413 13.31 9.47 43.28
CA ALA A 413 14.03 9.71 42.03
C ALA A 413 15.56 9.58 42.22
N THR A 414 16.26 9.12 41.18
CA THR A 414 17.69 9.40 40.88
C THR A 414 18.01 8.93 39.43
N PRO A 415 19.10 9.39 38.76
CA PRO A 415 18.99 10.14 37.50
C PRO A 415 19.58 9.42 36.28
N THR A 416 19.08 9.75 35.09
CA THR A 416 19.64 9.25 33.82
C THR A 416 20.69 10.21 33.27
N VAL A 417 21.88 9.66 33.04
CA VAL A 417 23.08 10.30 32.50
C VAL A 417 22.86 10.77 31.06
N THR A 418 23.07 12.07 30.81
CA THR A 418 23.16 12.69 29.48
C THR A 418 24.57 12.48 28.92
N MET A 419 24.68 11.77 27.80
CA MET A 419 25.90 11.74 26.98
C MET A 419 25.70 12.65 25.76
N THR A 420 26.30 13.83 25.84
CA THR A 420 26.54 14.75 24.73
C THR A 420 27.76 14.26 23.94
N THR A 421 27.63 14.15 22.61
CA THR A 421 28.81 14.14 21.73
C THR A 421 28.61 15.18 20.63
N ASN A 422 29.20 16.35 20.84
CA ASN A 422 29.62 17.26 19.77
C ASN A 422 30.88 16.70 19.12
N SER A 423 30.96 16.68 17.79
CA SER A 423 31.97 17.42 17.02
C SER A 423 32.10 16.95 15.55
N HIS A 424 31.88 17.93 14.69
CA HIS A 424 32.58 18.24 13.44
C HIS A 424 33.33 17.13 12.70
N HIS A 425 32.79 16.69 11.56
CA HIS A 425 33.53 16.51 10.30
C HIS A 425 32.54 16.65 9.13
N ARG A 426 32.53 17.83 8.49
CA ARG A 426 31.72 18.15 7.31
C ARG A 426 32.32 17.40 6.11
N ARG A 427 31.97 16.13 5.91
CA ARG A 427 32.43 15.33 4.76
C ARG A 427 31.46 15.46 3.58
N VAL A 428 32.04 15.79 2.43
CA VAL A 428 31.38 16.10 1.16
C VAL A 428 30.64 14.85 0.64
N LYS A 429 29.34 14.74 0.98
CA LYS A 429 28.41 13.74 0.42
C LYS A 429 27.86 14.21 -0.93
N THR A 430 28.72 14.48 -1.90
CA THR A 430 28.26 14.88 -3.24
C THR A 430 28.80 13.93 -4.28
N ILE A 431 27.90 13.43 -5.12
CA ILE A 431 28.27 12.76 -6.37
C ILE A 431 29.11 13.71 -7.21
N PHE A 432 30.04 13.15 -7.99
CA PHE A 432 30.86 13.91 -8.92
C PHE A 432 29.95 14.81 -9.79
N PRO A 433 30.10 16.14 -9.75
CA PRO A 433 29.24 17.05 -10.51
C PRO A 433 29.15 16.70 -12.00
N GLU A 434 30.25 16.22 -12.56
CA GLU A 434 30.34 15.73 -13.94
C GLU A 434 29.48 14.48 -14.18
N LEU A 435 29.50 13.51 -13.27
CA LEU A 435 28.65 12.31 -13.37
C LEU A 435 27.18 12.67 -13.31
N LYS A 436 26.82 13.57 -12.39
CA LYS A 436 25.45 14.11 -12.28
C LYS A 436 25.03 14.74 -13.60
N LYS A 437 25.87 15.61 -14.18
CA LYS A 437 25.63 16.25 -15.48
C LYS A 437 25.46 15.23 -16.60
N ASN A 438 26.28 14.17 -16.63
CA ASN A 438 26.21 13.13 -17.64
C ASN A 438 24.92 12.30 -17.56
N ILE A 439 24.45 11.98 -16.35
CA ILE A 439 23.17 11.28 -16.12
C ILE A 439 21.99 12.18 -16.48
N GLU A 440 22.00 13.45 -16.08
CA GLU A 440 20.94 14.41 -16.42
C GLU A 440 20.89 14.66 -17.94
N ALA A 441 22.04 14.78 -18.61
CA ALA A 441 22.12 14.90 -20.06
C ALA A 441 21.57 13.65 -20.77
N PHE A 442 21.89 12.45 -20.28
CA PHE A 442 21.32 11.21 -20.79
C PHE A 442 19.79 11.18 -20.64
N GLN A 443 19.28 11.48 -19.45
CA GLN A 443 17.84 11.52 -19.21
C GLN A 443 17.13 12.52 -20.14
N ASN A 444 17.71 13.72 -20.30
CA ASN A 444 17.13 14.76 -21.16
C ASN A 444 17.21 14.38 -22.64
N SER A 445 18.26 13.71 -23.09
CA SER A 445 18.37 13.23 -24.49
C SER A 445 17.26 12.23 -24.81
N VAL A 446 17.03 11.25 -23.92
CA VAL A 446 15.99 10.21 -24.14
C VAL A 446 14.57 10.79 -24.05
N LEU A 447 14.31 11.72 -23.12
CA LEU A 447 12.97 12.29 -22.93
C LEU A 447 12.66 13.47 -23.86
N GLY A 448 13.68 14.18 -24.36
CA GLY A 448 13.54 15.41 -25.13
C GLY A 448 13.53 15.24 -26.64
N ASN A 449 14.01 14.09 -27.15
CA ASN A 449 14.09 13.81 -28.59
C ASN A 449 12.86 13.07 -29.14
N ASN A 450 11.98 12.54 -28.29
CA ASN A 450 10.91 11.62 -28.68
C ASN A 450 9.52 12.13 -28.26
N ASP A 451 8.52 11.97 -29.14
CA ASP A 451 7.12 12.28 -28.83
C ASP A 451 6.62 11.46 -27.63
N GLU A 452 5.82 12.09 -26.75
CA GLU A 452 5.30 11.44 -25.53
C GLU A 452 4.52 10.15 -25.83
N SER A 453 3.86 10.06 -26.99
CA SER A 453 3.16 8.86 -27.47
C SER A 453 4.13 7.69 -27.74
N THR A 454 5.24 7.97 -28.42
CA THR A 454 6.24 6.96 -28.80
C THR A 454 6.96 6.42 -27.56
N LEU A 455 7.34 7.31 -26.62
CA LEU A 455 7.93 6.90 -25.35
C LEU A 455 6.98 6.02 -24.53
N ALA A 456 5.68 6.35 -24.54
CA ALA A 456 4.66 5.54 -23.86
C ALA A 456 4.50 4.16 -24.49
N GLU A 457 4.55 4.04 -25.83
CA GLU A 457 4.53 2.76 -26.56
C GLU A 457 5.77 1.90 -26.24
N MET A 458 6.94 2.53 -26.09
CA MET A 458 8.18 1.87 -25.67
C MET A 458 8.24 1.56 -24.16
N GLY A 459 7.24 1.99 -23.38
CA GLY A 459 7.20 1.80 -21.93
C GLY A 459 8.22 2.66 -21.16
N ILE A 460 8.77 3.70 -21.80
CA ILE A 460 9.73 4.64 -21.22
C ILE A 460 8.97 5.79 -20.58
N GLU A 461 9.26 6.03 -19.30
CA GLU A 461 8.67 7.14 -18.55
C GLU A 461 9.73 7.76 -17.63
N LYS A 462 9.54 9.03 -17.29
CA LYS A 462 10.54 9.77 -16.49
C LYS A 462 10.90 9.08 -15.16
N SER A 463 9.98 8.30 -14.58
CA SER A 463 10.17 7.72 -13.26
C SER A 463 11.04 6.46 -13.21
N ILE A 464 11.28 5.79 -14.35
CA ILE A 464 12.19 4.64 -14.42
C ILE A 464 13.67 5.05 -14.45
N PHE A 465 13.99 6.33 -14.69
CA PHE A 465 15.37 6.83 -14.64
C PHE A 465 15.85 6.96 -13.19
N VAL A 466 17.06 6.50 -12.92
CA VAL A 466 17.67 6.63 -11.60
C VAL A 466 17.95 8.10 -11.30
N SER A 467 17.53 8.56 -10.11
CA SER A 467 17.87 9.92 -9.68
C SER A 467 19.39 10.05 -9.56
N PRO A 468 19.99 11.13 -10.11
CA PRO A 468 21.42 11.35 -9.94
C PRO A 468 21.85 11.31 -8.48
N LYS A 469 20.99 11.72 -7.53
CA LYS A 469 21.29 11.73 -6.09
C LYS A 469 21.34 10.34 -5.44
N THR A 470 20.78 9.32 -6.08
CA THR A 470 20.72 7.95 -5.55
C THR A 470 21.62 6.98 -6.32
N PHE A 471 22.50 7.51 -7.17
CA PHE A 471 23.45 6.73 -7.96
C PHE A 471 24.54 6.11 -7.08
N HIS A 472 24.68 4.78 -7.12
CA HIS A 472 25.62 4.02 -6.30
C HIS A 472 26.00 2.69 -6.97
N LEU A 473 27.11 2.09 -6.52
CA LEU A 473 27.49 0.72 -6.86
C LEU A 473 27.10 -0.21 -5.72
N THR A 474 26.24 -1.18 -5.99
CA THR A 474 25.81 -2.14 -4.97
C THR A 474 26.82 -3.27 -4.84
N VAL A 475 27.38 -3.45 -3.64
CA VAL A 475 28.28 -4.59 -3.32
C VAL A 475 27.47 -5.77 -2.80
N VAL A 476 26.66 -5.56 -1.75
CA VAL A 476 25.86 -6.61 -1.13
C VAL A 476 24.65 -6.02 -0.42
N MET A 477 23.53 -6.75 -0.45
CA MET A 477 22.34 -6.41 0.32
C MET A 477 22.40 -7.07 1.68
N LEU A 478 22.36 -6.27 2.75
CA LEU A 478 22.41 -6.75 4.12
C LEU A 478 21.01 -6.96 4.71
N LYS A 479 20.84 -8.01 5.51
CA LYS A 479 19.64 -8.26 6.32
C LYS A 479 19.92 -7.81 7.75
N LEU A 480 19.45 -6.60 8.10
CA LEU A 480 19.62 -6.02 9.43
C LEU A 480 18.23 -5.83 10.05
N GLU A 481 17.88 -6.66 11.03
CA GLU A 481 16.49 -6.78 11.53
C GLU A 481 16.13 -5.73 12.60
N ASN A 482 17.12 -5.14 13.26
CA ASN A 482 16.92 -4.19 14.36
C ASN A 482 18.12 -3.24 14.52
N ASN A 483 17.97 -2.24 15.40
CA ASN A 483 19.02 -1.25 15.67
C ASN A 483 20.32 -1.88 16.19
N GLU A 484 20.24 -2.98 16.96
CA GLU A 484 21.42 -3.71 17.41
C GLU A 484 22.18 -4.34 16.25
N SER A 485 21.48 -4.89 15.26
CA SER A 485 22.07 -5.45 14.05
C SER A 485 22.73 -4.36 13.20
N VAL A 486 22.16 -3.16 13.16
CA VAL A 486 22.79 -2.00 12.51
C VAL A 486 24.09 -1.63 13.23
N VAL A 487 24.09 -1.53 14.56
CA VAL A 487 25.31 -1.24 15.34
C VAL A 487 26.37 -2.33 15.15
N LYS A 488 25.97 -3.61 15.15
CA LYS A 488 26.88 -4.73 14.84
C LYS A 488 27.46 -4.61 13.43
N ALA A 489 26.65 -4.30 12.44
CA ALA A 489 27.10 -4.11 11.06
C ALA A 489 28.07 -2.92 10.92
N GLN A 490 27.81 -1.81 11.63
CA GLN A 490 28.73 -0.67 11.69
C GLN A 490 30.08 -1.08 12.30
N ASN A 491 30.07 -1.89 13.35
CA ASN A 491 31.29 -2.39 14.00
C ASN A 491 32.07 -3.35 13.09
N ILE A 492 31.38 -4.24 12.36
CA ILE A 492 32.00 -5.12 11.35
C ILE A 492 32.65 -4.30 10.25
N LEU A 493 31.95 -3.29 9.71
CA LEU A 493 32.52 -2.44 8.66
C LEU A 493 33.79 -1.72 9.13
N LYS A 494 33.82 -1.28 10.39
CA LYS A 494 35.01 -0.69 11.00
C LYS A 494 36.14 -1.71 11.21
N SER A 495 35.83 -2.92 11.65
CA SER A 495 36.83 -3.94 11.96
C SER A 495 37.58 -4.44 10.72
N ILE A 496 36.95 -4.41 9.54
CA ILE A 496 37.57 -4.86 8.28
C ILE A 496 38.38 -3.77 7.56
N SER A 497 38.51 -2.57 8.15
CA SER A 497 39.16 -1.42 7.51
C SER A 497 40.59 -1.71 7.05
N SER A 498 41.39 -2.39 7.86
CA SER A 498 42.75 -2.82 7.52
C SER A 498 42.77 -3.80 6.35
N ASN A 499 41.85 -4.77 6.35
CA ASN A 499 41.80 -5.83 5.34
C ASN A 499 41.36 -5.27 3.99
N VAL A 500 40.41 -4.33 3.99
CA VAL A 500 40.00 -3.61 2.79
C VAL A 500 41.14 -2.75 2.25
N ARG A 501 41.86 -2.02 3.11
CA ARG A 501 43.05 -1.26 2.70
C ARG A 501 44.13 -2.13 2.07
N GLN A 502 44.40 -3.29 2.68
CA GLN A 502 45.35 -4.27 2.14
C GLN A 502 44.89 -4.82 0.78
N ALA A 503 43.60 -5.14 0.61
CA ALA A 503 43.04 -5.56 -0.67
C ALA A 503 43.17 -4.47 -1.75
N LEU A 504 43.08 -3.20 -1.34
CA LEU A 504 43.34 -2.03 -2.19
C LEU A 504 44.82 -1.71 -2.39
N LYS A 505 45.73 -2.44 -1.71
CA LYS A 505 47.18 -2.19 -1.66
C LYS A 505 47.50 -0.75 -1.23
N ASP A 506 46.69 -0.18 -0.33
CA ASP A 506 46.76 1.22 0.15
C ASP A 506 46.86 2.28 -0.96
N ARG A 507 46.38 1.98 -2.18
CA ARG A 507 46.39 2.90 -3.31
C ARG A 507 44.97 3.31 -3.70
N PRO A 508 44.76 4.53 -4.24
CA PRO A 508 43.46 4.95 -4.74
C PRO A 508 42.92 4.04 -5.84
N VAL A 509 41.59 3.96 -5.94
CA VAL A 509 40.89 3.12 -6.93
C VAL A 509 40.04 4.00 -7.83
N PHE A 510 40.34 3.97 -9.12
CA PHE A 510 39.55 4.63 -10.13
C PHE A 510 38.73 3.61 -10.90
N ILE A 511 37.50 3.98 -11.24
CA ILE A 511 36.64 3.21 -12.12
C ILE A 511 36.36 3.99 -13.40
N ARG A 512 36.21 3.28 -14.51
CA ARG A 512 35.72 3.82 -15.77
C ARG A 512 34.29 3.31 -15.98
N LEU A 513 33.40 4.22 -16.33
CA LEU A 513 32.02 3.94 -16.68
C LEU A 513 31.88 4.10 -18.18
N ARG A 514 31.66 3.02 -18.92
CA ARG A 514 31.58 3.07 -20.39
C ARG A 514 30.50 2.14 -20.93
N GLY A 515 29.73 2.69 -21.87
CA GLY A 515 28.68 2.00 -22.60
C GLY A 515 27.37 1.84 -21.84
N LEU A 516 26.50 0.98 -22.36
CA LEU A 516 25.23 0.59 -21.76
C LEU A 516 24.96 -0.89 -22.03
N GLU A 517 24.48 -1.59 -21.01
CA GLU A 517 24.09 -2.99 -21.10
C GLU A 517 22.74 -3.24 -20.41
N CYS A 518 22.08 -4.31 -20.82
CA CYS A 518 20.82 -4.78 -20.24
C CYS A 518 21.09 -5.91 -19.22
N MET A 519 20.44 -5.84 -18.05
CA MET A 519 20.49 -6.93 -17.07
C MET A 519 19.35 -7.92 -17.29
N ASN A 520 19.70 -9.19 -17.49
CA ASN A 520 18.76 -10.32 -17.56
C ASN A 520 17.58 -10.09 -18.54
N GLY A 521 17.85 -10.07 -19.83
CA GLY A 521 16.81 -9.97 -20.87
C GLY A 521 17.34 -9.54 -22.23
N SER A 522 16.43 -9.44 -23.21
CA SER A 522 16.66 -8.85 -24.52
C SER A 522 16.34 -7.34 -24.51
N LEU A 523 16.94 -6.56 -25.41
CA LEU A 523 16.81 -5.10 -25.42
C LEU A 523 15.36 -4.63 -25.62
N ASP A 524 14.52 -5.37 -26.35
CA ASP A 524 13.09 -5.10 -26.56
C ASP A 524 12.24 -5.30 -25.28
N LYS A 525 12.76 -6.01 -24.28
CA LYS A 525 12.11 -6.31 -23.00
C LYS A 525 13.07 -6.06 -21.84
N THR A 526 13.70 -4.90 -21.83
CA THR A 526 14.69 -4.50 -20.83
C THR A 526 14.02 -4.22 -19.49
N ARG A 527 14.53 -4.83 -18.41
CA ARG A 527 14.10 -4.52 -17.03
C ARG A 527 14.98 -3.46 -16.37
N VAL A 528 16.28 -3.62 -16.55
CA VAL A 528 17.30 -2.75 -15.97
C VAL A 528 18.34 -2.48 -17.03
N LEU A 529 18.59 -1.20 -17.29
CA LEU A 529 19.67 -0.71 -18.13
C LEU A 529 20.74 -0.10 -17.20
N TYR A 530 21.98 -0.52 -17.39
CA TYR A 530 23.09 -0.12 -16.53
C TYR A 530 24.35 0.19 -17.33
N VAL A 531 25.26 0.93 -16.71
CA VAL A 531 26.60 1.19 -17.21
C VAL A 531 27.57 0.20 -16.58
N PRO A 532 28.32 -0.59 -17.38
CA PRO A 532 29.40 -1.43 -16.89
C PRO A 532 30.45 -0.64 -16.11
N VAL A 533 31.04 -1.29 -15.10
CA VAL A 533 32.07 -0.70 -14.24
C VAL A 533 33.38 -1.45 -14.47
N GLU A 534 34.40 -0.72 -14.91
CA GLU A 534 35.75 -1.25 -15.11
C GLU A 534 36.73 -0.61 -14.12
N GLU A 535 37.53 -1.40 -13.41
CA GLU A 535 38.62 -0.84 -12.61
C GLU A 535 39.75 -0.36 -13.53
N VAL A 536 40.15 0.90 -13.38
CA VAL A 536 41.28 1.47 -14.13
C VAL A 536 42.57 0.78 -13.67
N GLY A 537 43.28 0.18 -14.62
CA GLY A 537 44.51 -0.58 -14.39
C GLY A 537 44.30 -2.09 -14.26
N HIS A 538 43.05 -2.57 -14.21
CA HIS A 538 42.68 -4.00 -14.26
C HIS A 538 43.39 -4.90 -13.23
N GLU A 539 43.79 -4.35 -12.09
CA GLU A 539 44.48 -5.11 -11.03
C GLU A 539 43.52 -5.95 -10.16
N GLY A 540 42.20 -5.80 -10.34
CA GLY A 540 41.18 -6.52 -9.56
C GLY A 540 41.10 -6.13 -8.08
N ARG A 541 41.70 -5.00 -7.69
CA ARG A 541 41.74 -4.54 -6.29
C ARG A 541 40.36 -4.18 -5.78
N LEU A 542 39.55 -3.53 -6.59
CA LEU A 542 38.18 -3.16 -6.21
C LEU A 542 37.34 -4.42 -5.94
N LEU A 543 37.44 -5.40 -6.83
CA LEU A 543 36.75 -6.68 -6.69
C LEU A 543 37.19 -7.41 -5.43
N ASN A 544 38.50 -7.45 -5.16
CA ASN A 544 39.04 -8.05 -3.93
C ASN A 544 38.56 -7.33 -2.67
N ALA A 545 38.51 -6.00 -2.66
CA ALA A 545 37.95 -5.24 -1.55
C ALA A 545 36.46 -5.53 -1.34
N CYS A 546 35.68 -5.65 -2.42
CA CYS A 546 34.27 -6.07 -2.35
C CYS A 546 34.13 -7.48 -1.77
N HIS A 547 34.99 -8.43 -2.15
CA HIS A 547 35.02 -9.77 -1.57
C HIS A 547 35.30 -9.76 -0.07
N VAL A 548 36.28 -8.97 0.39
CA VAL A 548 36.57 -8.81 1.83
C VAL A 548 35.33 -8.30 2.57
N ILE A 549 34.61 -7.33 2.01
CA ILE A 549 33.38 -6.80 2.59
C ILE A 549 32.28 -7.88 2.63
N ILE A 550 32.07 -8.59 1.53
CA ILE A 550 31.05 -9.66 1.43
C ILE A 550 31.34 -10.77 2.43
N ASP A 551 32.57 -11.29 2.45
CA ASP A 551 32.98 -12.39 3.33
C ASP A 551 32.76 -12.02 4.80
N ALA A 552 33.04 -10.77 5.19
CA ALA A 552 32.81 -10.30 6.55
C ALA A 552 31.33 -10.27 6.95
N PHE A 553 30.45 -9.81 6.06
CA PHE A 553 29.01 -9.79 6.32
C PHE A 553 28.36 -11.15 6.18
N GLU A 554 28.88 -12.04 5.34
CA GLU A 554 28.44 -13.42 5.22
C GLU A 554 28.78 -14.21 6.49
N ASN A 555 30.02 -14.07 6.99
CA ASN A 555 30.46 -14.69 8.25
C ASN A 555 29.65 -14.21 9.46
N ALA A 556 29.18 -12.96 9.43
CA ALA A 556 28.30 -12.40 10.46
C ALA A 556 26.82 -12.78 10.29
N GLY A 557 26.46 -13.52 9.23
CA GLY A 557 25.07 -13.90 8.93
C GLY A 557 24.20 -12.77 8.38
N PHE A 558 24.78 -11.63 8.01
CA PHE A 558 24.06 -10.47 7.48
C PHE A 558 23.97 -10.46 5.94
N ALA A 559 24.75 -11.29 5.24
CA ALA A 559 24.69 -11.48 3.79
C ALA A 559 24.37 -12.94 3.42
N GLY A 560 23.80 -13.17 2.24
CA GLY A 560 23.54 -14.53 1.73
C GLY A 560 24.82 -15.24 1.30
N LYS A 561 24.87 -16.57 1.44
CA LYS A 561 26.05 -17.40 1.09
C LYS A 561 26.41 -17.38 -0.41
N ASP A 562 25.50 -16.93 -1.24
CA ASP A 562 25.68 -16.77 -2.69
C ASP A 562 26.12 -15.35 -3.09
N ALA A 563 26.25 -14.41 -2.13
CA ALA A 563 26.48 -13.00 -2.40
C ALA A 563 27.74 -12.75 -3.25
N LYS A 564 28.83 -13.47 -2.96
CA LYS A 564 30.09 -13.35 -3.71
C LYS A 564 29.94 -13.78 -5.17
N SER A 565 29.28 -14.91 -5.42
CA SER A 565 29.02 -15.43 -6.76
C SER A 565 28.08 -14.55 -7.61
N ARG A 566 27.32 -13.66 -6.96
CA ARG A 566 26.34 -12.77 -7.57
C ARG A 566 26.81 -11.32 -7.66
N LEU A 567 28.01 -11.02 -7.16
CA LEU A 567 28.56 -9.68 -7.22
C LEU A 567 28.75 -9.27 -8.69
N LYS A 568 27.99 -8.26 -9.11
CA LYS A 568 28.15 -7.60 -10.40
C LYS A 568 28.19 -6.10 -10.15
N LEU A 569 29.39 -5.51 -10.23
CA LEU A 569 29.54 -4.06 -10.12
C LEU A 569 28.99 -3.43 -11.40
N HIS A 570 27.92 -2.68 -11.23
CA HIS A 570 27.25 -1.96 -12.31
C HIS A 570 26.63 -0.68 -11.76
N ALA A 571 26.45 0.29 -12.64
CA ALA A 571 25.84 1.56 -12.31
C ALA A 571 24.49 1.68 -13.02
N THR A 572 23.40 1.41 -12.31
CA THR A 572 22.05 1.41 -12.89
C THR A 572 21.64 2.82 -13.30
N VAL A 573 21.18 2.97 -14.56
CA VAL A 573 20.69 4.25 -15.10
C VAL A 573 19.17 4.23 -15.31
N MET A 574 18.58 3.08 -15.62
CA MET A 574 17.14 2.91 -15.76
C MET A 574 16.68 1.58 -15.15
N ASN A 575 15.54 1.57 -14.47
CA ASN A 575 14.96 0.39 -13.86
C ASN A 575 13.43 0.44 -13.87
N ALA A 576 12.80 -0.51 -14.56
CA ALA A 576 11.35 -0.61 -14.69
C ALA A 576 10.62 -0.71 -13.34
N SER A 577 11.27 -1.25 -12.30
CA SER A 577 10.69 -1.37 -10.95
C SER A 577 10.48 -0.02 -10.25
N TYR A 578 11.09 1.06 -10.73
CA TYR A 578 10.91 2.42 -10.18
C TYR A 578 9.70 3.15 -10.76
N ARG A 579 8.93 2.50 -11.64
CA ARG A 579 7.70 3.04 -12.22
C ARG A 579 6.71 3.45 -11.14
N LYS A 580 6.29 4.72 -11.17
CA LYS A 580 5.29 5.30 -10.25
C LYS A 580 3.90 4.75 -10.49
N ASP A 581 3.52 4.56 -11.76
CA ASP A 581 2.21 4.05 -12.15
C ASP A 581 2.24 2.52 -12.26
N LYS A 582 1.89 1.85 -11.16
CA LYS A 582 1.83 0.38 -11.10
C LYS A 582 0.63 -0.21 -11.85
N SER A 583 -0.27 0.61 -12.40
CA SER A 583 -1.42 0.14 -13.18
C SER A 583 -1.00 -0.33 -14.59
N LYS A 584 0.07 0.24 -15.15
CA LYS A 584 0.68 -0.16 -16.42
C LYS A 584 1.61 -1.35 -16.20
N LYS A 585 1.06 -2.57 -16.27
CA LYS A 585 1.70 -3.89 -16.12
C LYS A 585 2.83 -4.22 -17.15
N MET A 586 3.73 -3.30 -17.46
CA MET A 586 4.94 -3.65 -18.21
C MET A 586 6.12 -3.67 -17.25
N ASP A 587 6.54 -4.84 -16.78
CA ASP A 587 7.76 -4.98 -15.98
C ASP A 587 9.06 -4.71 -16.78
N THR A 588 8.92 -4.24 -18.03
CA THR A 588 9.97 -4.03 -19.02
C THR A 588 9.71 -2.76 -19.84
N PHE A 589 10.73 -2.27 -20.52
CA PHE A 589 10.67 -1.22 -21.54
C PHE A 589 11.55 -1.60 -22.74
N ASP A 590 11.28 -1.03 -23.91
CA ASP A 590 12.12 -1.22 -25.09
C ASP A 590 13.31 -0.25 -25.03
N ALA A 591 14.52 -0.80 -24.99
CA ALA A 591 15.77 -0.06 -24.90
C ALA A 591 16.61 -0.13 -26.18
N ARG A 592 16.09 -0.68 -27.29
CA ARG A 592 16.89 -0.88 -28.52
C ARG A 592 17.47 0.42 -29.06
N GLU A 593 16.65 1.46 -29.19
CA GLU A 593 17.09 2.76 -29.71
C GLU A 593 18.07 3.45 -28.74
N ILE A 594 17.75 3.43 -27.44
CA ILE A 594 18.63 3.98 -26.39
C ILE A 594 20.00 3.26 -26.41
N HIS A 595 19.99 1.94 -26.51
CA HIS A 595 21.22 1.16 -26.57
C HIS A 595 22.03 1.52 -27.83
N ASN A 596 21.40 1.57 -29.01
CA ASN A 596 22.09 1.94 -30.25
C ASN A 596 22.72 3.35 -30.19
N GLU A 597 22.07 4.31 -29.53
CA GLU A 597 22.60 5.68 -29.40
C GLU A 597 23.75 5.77 -28.38
N PHE A 598 23.70 4.97 -27.30
CA PHE A 598 24.56 5.16 -26.12
C PHE A 598 25.46 3.96 -25.77
N GLU A 599 25.48 2.89 -26.58
CA GLU A 599 26.28 1.68 -26.34
C GLU A 599 27.77 1.93 -26.18
N ASN A 600 28.30 2.98 -26.82
CA ASN A 600 29.71 3.35 -26.78
C ASN A 600 30.00 4.60 -25.96
N LYS A 601 28.99 5.13 -25.24
CA LYS A 601 29.11 6.36 -24.47
C LYS A 601 30.17 6.23 -23.37
N ASP A 602 31.16 7.12 -23.39
CA ASP A 602 32.05 7.28 -22.25
C ASP A 602 31.37 8.17 -21.21
N TRP A 603 31.09 7.61 -20.04
CA TRP A 603 30.48 8.34 -18.94
C TRP A 603 31.52 9.01 -18.07
N GLY A 604 32.81 8.67 -18.21
CA GLY A 604 33.92 9.27 -17.48
C GLY A 604 34.64 8.30 -16.54
N THR A 605 35.72 8.81 -15.93
CA THR A 605 36.53 8.09 -14.96
C THR A 605 36.39 8.73 -13.57
N TYR A 606 36.12 7.91 -12.55
CA TYR A 606 35.75 8.38 -11.22
C TYR A 606 36.54 7.69 -10.12
N LEU A 607 36.94 8.45 -9.10
CA LEU A 607 37.62 7.92 -7.90
C LEU A 607 36.58 7.34 -6.92
N ILE A 608 36.73 6.09 -6.49
CA ILE A 608 35.92 5.53 -5.41
C ILE A 608 36.52 5.97 -4.07
N ARG A 609 35.78 6.80 -3.33
CA ARG A 609 36.27 7.43 -2.10
C ARG A 609 36.02 6.61 -0.84
N GLU A 610 34.92 5.86 -0.78
CA GLU A 610 34.50 5.13 0.40
C GLU A 610 33.42 4.10 0.07
N ALA A 611 33.26 3.10 0.93
CA ALA A 611 32.13 2.17 0.94
C ALA A 611 31.17 2.53 2.09
N HIS A 612 29.86 2.43 1.86
CA HIS A 612 28.83 2.79 2.84
C HIS A 612 27.93 1.63 3.20
N ILE A 613 27.46 1.61 4.45
CA ILE A 613 26.20 0.97 4.81
C ILE A 613 25.11 2.02 4.68
N SER A 614 24.21 1.82 3.73
CA SER A 614 23.11 2.74 3.45
C SER A 614 21.77 2.07 3.74
N GLN A 615 20.85 2.80 4.37
CA GLN A 615 19.48 2.35 4.54
C GLN A 615 18.69 2.57 3.25
N ARG A 616 18.13 1.49 2.70
CA ARG A 616 17.27 1.56 1.52
C ARG A 616 15.99 2.33 1.86
N TYR A 617 15.59 3.24 0.97
CA TYR A 617 14.39 4.09 1.10
C TYR A 617 14.38 5.09 2.25
N ASN A 618 15.50 5.26 2.96
CA ASN A 618 15.71 6.36 3.88
C ASN A 618 16.70 7.33 3.24
N TYR A 619 16.39 8.63 3.23
CA TYR A 619 17.21 9.64 2.56
C TYR A 619 17.64 10.72 3.56
N ASP A 620 18.85 11.25 3.37
CA ASP A 620 19.30 12.42 4.11
C ASP A 620 18.69 13.72 3.52
N PRO A 621 18.81 14.88 4.21
CA PRO A 621 18.20 16.14 3.76
C PRO A 621 18.64 16.60 2.35
N ASN A 622 19.76 16.08 1.84
CA ASN A 622 20.25 16.42 0.50
C ASN A 622 19.70 15.48 -0.59
N GLY A 623 19.00 14.40 -0.19
CA GLY A 623 18.36 13.42 -1.07
C GLY A 623 19.22 12.19 -1.38
N TYR A 624 20.32 11.98 -0.65
CA TYR A 624 21.16 10.77 -0.76
C TYR A 624 20.64 9.68 0.16
N PHE A 625 20.96 8.41 -0.08
CA PHE A 625 20.64 7.36 0.88
C PHE A 625 21.23 7.68 2.26
N HIS A 626 20.44 7.43 3.30
CA HIS A 626 20.87 7.63 4.68
C HIS A 626 22.03 6.69 4.99
N CYS A 627 23.22 7.26 5.17
CA CYS A 627 24.45 6.53 5.48
C CYS A 627 24.53 6.26 6.97
N CYS A 628 24.55 4.98 7.35
CA CYS A 628 24.69 4.53 8.74
C CYS A 628 26.15 4.37 9.17
N ALA A 629 27.03 4.01 8.25
CA ALA A 629 28.47 3.97 8.47
C ALA A 629 29.20 4.07 7.13
N SER A 630 30.40 4.61 7.16
CA SER A 630 31.30 4.65 6.02
C SER A 630 32.66 4.07 6.35
N LEU A 631 33.29 3.53 5.30
CA LEU A 631 34.64 3.01 5.30
C LEU A 631 35.44 3.76 4.23
N PRO A 632 36.34 4.69 4.60
CA PRO A 632 37.12 5.46 3.65
C PRO A 632 38.15 4.59 2.92
N PHE A 633 38.23 4.77 1.60
CA PHE A 633 39.27 4.17 0.77
C PHE A 633 40.51 5.08 0.73
N PRO A 634 41.70 4.55 0.36
CA PRO A 634 42.89 5.36 0.17
C PRO A 634 42.68 6.46 -0.88
N LEU A 635 43.11 7.69 -0.58
CA LEU A 635 42.95 8.86 -1.45
C LEU A 635 44.28 9.44 -1.95
N LYS A 636 45.41 8.98 -1.40
CA LYS A 636 46.76 9.41 -1.75
C LYS A 636 47.64 8.19 -1.92
#